data_AF-A0A928EV70-F1
#
_entry.id   AF-A0A928EV70-F1
#
_cell.length_a   1.000
_cell.length_b   1.000
_cell.length_c   1.000
_cell.angle_alpha   90.00
_cell.angle_beta   90.00
_cell.angle_gamma   90.00
#
_symmetry.space_group_name_H-M   'P 1'
#
loop_
_entity.id
_entity.type
_entity.pdbx_description
1 polymer ?
#
loop_
_entity_poly.entity_id
_entity_poly.type
_entity_poly.pdbx_seq_one_letter_code
_entity_poly.pdbx_strand_id
1 'polypeptide(L)'
;MKTKLGYAATALLSLILCAVMLCGAVLPAMAEEEELPSLDYSNPNIESTASLSAYQLYTALLDSAPTAGETLYWQQSEINLTYTSLIPDGCIDTQYDGDNGVLDITLLPYTYHAANGSDVTWVPQKLFLEGKGYEVIPGDGIYTAHIENCFYSGDFDVQVDYVCQIQIPREVVYALRHEAYQKGEAALSLMEDYRQKLAVYEAFIAQQNKWESYEKWEEDYANYLIEKEIYDQLKKEYDAYMVEYNKYQSVVDAQNQWLDYFAQQEAYPQQQLAYAEYVKYERVYQAAVDKLAMFEAIFKKESRGWSMYTDIMGNAVTEVLSKQDLLATSGCNPDDIYLAGSATENLRVLLKGYADLRNKKWASNHEKYKALYTYYTQNYDALRQNFCDLYKTLKGLYENTAVSNYIGLKNKTAHYQQLVGHLFIISTALDQSSERNESIWRIDNKKLRDVIEDVHYFPDGDWHPQNTPYPANEVKRVERPTEPVEPSVELPTFIPEPPAVVENPGDPPAVVEDPSATPRPEAPGQAVEKPQPPALDPISDLLFREIESGELKKYDRYVYAETLVLTSRIDSQISIKNFKTVTLYHPDGSVYQKIPVDYGQGIVLNPYPFEESPAYTYEWLRWVRLLPNGETVSADVSCVTENISLYPRYIATPKIYYITWIVDGVEHKVPYYYGAMPDGRSFIKQFPYETQDQRHEFSGWTPEVVPVTGDATYEGWTVSSLKKFNVTWVIKNGAEKIVQEWEYDSLPWFEGDPSYTDSHYKYTFMEWDKKISRVTRSVTYTAVYQREALASGGLNELMEVIQGEADITVIATKTSIKLRQAAILADETGKTLTVSWAGKLSVSLSGEELKNYIAGGCPTLYLYSKNEGDTVVYQFEHTAPVGGAALPQFSIQFAVVKENGKVTVFEVKTKDGWARLPDSTYVANGAFEARCQYAYSVIPTANKFCNVMQMTSKAVPGDWVSLKLNCVYGYKVTGAKVTDAEGNEIPVEGLSFQMPASAVNVVLEVERIVYRVTFLVNGEVWSYAEYFAGDEIVLPENPPKRTEGNFTYTFTGWGDVPAIVMGEDEELVFEASFSQAMIIDDYDTGHNNDVVFTIILPIAGAVLVLVIAFLIVNRVVRKKGGWRVVKIKIVRKFRK
;
A
#
# COMPACT_ATOMS: atom_id res chain seq x y z
N MET A 1 -47.08 -3.75 -64.69
CA MET A 1 -47.13 -3.66 -66.17
C MET A 1 -46.06 -2.62 -66.54
N LYS A 2 -45.02 -2.85 -67.38
CA LYS A 2 -44.97 -3.28 -68.80
C LYS A 2 -45.96 -2.45 -69.63
N THR A 3 -45.57 -1.56 -70.54
CA THR A 3 -44.86 -1.75 -71.83
C THR A 3 -44.51 -0.37 -72.45
N LYS A 4 -43.70 -0.13 -73.50
CA LYS A 4 -42.72 -0.87 -74.35
C LYS A 4 -42.02 0.15 -75.31
N LEU A 5 -40.83 -0.18 -75.82
CA LEU A 5 -40.21 0.18 -77.15
C LEU A 5 -40.13 1.66 -77.62
N GLY A 6 -39.08 1.99 -78.39
CA GLY A 6 -39.27 2.98 -79.47
C GLY A 6 -38.10 3.61 -80.26
N TYR A 7 -37.17 2.83 -80.84
CA TYR A 7 -36.39 3.25 -82.04
C TYR A 7 -35.48 4.51 -81.96
N ALA A 8 -34.91 4.92 -83.11
CA ALA A 8 -33.74 5.78 -83.22
C ALA A 8 -33.68 6.54 -84.57
N ALA A 9 -32.61 7.32 -84.75
CA ALA A 9 -32.05 7.88 -85.99
C ALA A 9 -32.53 9.27 -86.49
N THR A 10 -31.58 10.21 -86.45
CA THR A 10 -31.20 11.17 -87.52
C THR A 10 -32.19 12.22 -88.06
N ALA A 11 -31.91 13.47 -87.65
CA ALA A 11 -31.44 14.57 -88.52
C ALA A 11 -32.40 15.55 -89.23
N LEU A 12 -31.86 16.77 -89.33
CA LEU A 12 -32.01 17.81 -90.37
C LEU A 12 -33.16 18.86 -90.27
N LEU A 13 -32.76 20.09 -90.63
CA LEU A 13 -33.42 21.40 -90.61
C LEU A 13 -33.92 21.90 -89.22
N SER A 14 -33.46 23.02 -88.64
CA SER A 14 -32.99 24.35 -89.10
C SER A 14 -34.09 25.38 -89.36
N LEU A 15 -33.76 26.67 -89.11
CA LEU A 15 -34.66 27.84 -89.01
C LEU A 15 -35.50 27.76 -87.72
N ILE A 16 -35.52 28.79 -86.86
CA ILE A 16 -35.52 30.24 -87.16
C ILE A 16 -34.28 30.97 -86.62
N LEU A 17 -33.91 32.05 -87.32
CA LEU A 17 -32.85 33.01 -86.99
C LEU A 17 -33.50 34.40 -86.77
N CYS A 18 -32.72 35.38 -86.28
CA CYS A 18 -33.12 36.73 -85.84
C CYS A 18 -33.73 36.74 -84.41
N ALA A 19 -33.20 37.45 -83.39
CA ALA A 19 -32.66 38.83 -83.27
C ALA A 19 -33.74 39.91 -82.99
N VAL A 20 -33.30 41.09 -82.52
CA VAL A 20 -34.10 42.31 -82.21
C VAL A 20 -34.88 42.22 -80.87
N MET A 21 -34.77 43.17 -79.91
CA MET A 21 -33.90 44.35 -79.74
C MET A 21 -34.00 44.95 -78.31
N LEU A 22 -33.06 45.85 -77.95
CA LEU A 22 -33.19 47.01 -77.03
C LEU A 22 -33.42 46.72 -75.51
N CYS A 23 -32.87 47.49 -74.55
CA CYS A 23 -32.00 48.68 -74.64
C CYS A 23 -31.08 48.89 -73.42
N GLY A 24 -29.80 49.22 -73.66
CA GLY A 24 -29.13 50.39 -73.06
C GLY A 24 -28.60 50.36 -71.62
N ALA A 25 -27.28 50.24 -71.48
CA ALA A 25 -26.45 51.19 -70.71
C ALA A 25 -25.03 51.24 -71.34
N VAL A 26 -24.24 52.27 -71.03
CA VAL A 26 -22.98 52.61 -71.72
C VAL A 26 -21.88 52.91 -70.69
N LEU A 27 -20.61 52.59 -70.98
CA LEU A 27 -19.39 53.42 -70.86
C LEU A 27 -18.10 52.57 -71.01
N PRO A 28 -16.90 53.16 -71.27
CA PRO A 28 -15.91 52.52 -72.13
C PRO A 28 -14.47 52.43 -71.56
N ALA A 29 -13.61 51.70 -72.27
CA ALA A 29 -12.29 52.17 -72.67
C ALA A 29 -11.78 51.36 -73.87
N MET A 30 -11.18 52.04 -74.86
CA MET A 30 -10.12 51.45 -75.67
C MET A 30 -8.80 52.00 -75.12
N ALA A 31 -7.79 51.16 -75.05
CA ALA A 31 -6.39 51.56 -75.09
C ALA A 31 -5.76 50.84 -76.28
N GLU A 32 -4.92 51.53 -77.04
CA GLU A 32 -4.01 50.89 -77.97
C GLU A 32 -2.82 50.35 -77.14
N GLU A 33 -2.27 49.18 -77.50
CA GLU A 33 -1.06 48.68 -76.88
C GLU A 33 0.13 49.53 -77.36
N GLU A 34 0.50 50.55 -76.59
CA GLU A 34 1.77 51.27 -76.78
C GLU A 34 2.92 50.30 -76.42
N GLU A 35 3.76 49.95 -77.40
CA GLU A 35 4.95 49.12 -77.17
C GLU A 35 5.87 49.77 -76.12
N LEU A 36 6.28 49.00 -75.11
CA LEU A 36 7.15 49.52 -74.04
C LEU A 36 8.50 50.03 -74.62
N PRO A 37 9.00 51.21 -74.19
CA PRO A 37 10.25 51.76 -74.69
C PRO A 37 11.46 50.85 -74.45
N SER A 38 12.41 50.85 -75.39
CA SER A 38 13.64 50.02 -75.32
C SER A 38 14.57 50.43 -74.18
N LEU A 39 14.88 49.46 -73.32
CA LEU A 39 15.74 49.61 -72.15
C LEU A 39 17.20 49.17 -72.41
N ASP A 40 17.67 49.16 -73.66
CA ASP A 40 19.05 48.79 -73.97
C ASP A 40 20.03 49.98 -73.92
N TYR A 41 20.53 50.26 -72.72
CA TYR A 41 21.56 51.25 -72.44
C TYR A 41 23.00 50.69 -72.57
N SER A 42 23.21 49.55 -73.23
CA SER A 42 24.55 48.97 -73.42
C SER A 42 25.36 49.65 -74.53
N ASN A 43 26.69 49.63 -74.44
CA ASN A 43 27.57 50.06 -75.54
C ASN A 43 27.70 48.91 -76.56
N PRO A 44 27.23 49.07 -77.82
CA PRO A 44 27.26 48.00 -78.81
C PRO A 44 28.67 47.57 -79.27
N ASN A 45 29.73 48.24 -78.79
CA ASN A 45 31.13 47.91 -79.08
C ASN A 45 31.84 47.21 -77.91
N ILE A 46 31.15 46.92 -76.79
CA ILE A 46 31.72 46.31 -75.59
C ILE A 46 30.90 45.07 -75.21
N GLU A 47 31.48 43.88 -75.38
CA GLU A 47 30.80 42.59 -75.09
C GLU A 47 30.46 42.39 -73.60
N SER A 48 31.10 43.14 -72.70
CA SER A 48 30.81 43.13 -71.26
C SER A 48 29.60 44.01 -70.94
N THR A 49 28.41 43.43 -71.09
CA THR A 49 27.14 44.04 -70.71
C THR A 49 26.58 43.39 -69.44
N ALA A 50 25.85 44.17 -68.65
CA ALA A 50 25.10 43.74 -67.48
C ALA A 50 23.60 43.90 -67.75
N SER A 51 22.77 43.09 -67.10
CA SER A 51 21.31 43.20 -67.20
C SER A 51 20.61 43.22 -65.84
N LEU A 52 19.43 43.83 -65.82
CA LEU A 52 18.47 43.80 -64.72
C LEU A 52 17.14 43.28 -65.25
N SER A 53 16.65 42.18 -64.68
CA SER A 53 15.31 41.65 -64.95
C SER A 53 14.20 42.54 -64.37
N ALA A 54 12.95 42.34 -64.81
CA ALA A 54 11.76 43.02 -64.28
C ALA A 54 11.72 43.04 -62.74
N TYR A 55 12.03 41.92 -62.09
CA TYR A 55 12.12 41.82 -60.63
C TYR A 55 13.22 42.73 -60.05
N GLN A 56 14.41 42.73 -60.64
CA GLN A 56 15.53 43.55 -60.17
C GLN A 56 15.25 45.04 -60.37
N LEU A 57 14.60 45.41 -61.49
CA LEU A 57 14.13 46.77 -61.77
C LEU A 57 13.06 47.22 -60.77
N TYR A 58 12.08 46.37 -60.45
CA TYR A 58 11.11 46.61 -59.39
C TYR A 58 11.83 46.93 -58.06
N THR A 59 12.79 46.09 -57.64
CA THR A 59 13.52 46.31 -56.38
C THR A 59 14.52 47.47 -56.39
N ALA A 60 14.91 47.98 -57.57
CA ALA A 60 15.87 49.08 -57.72
C ALA A 60 15.20 50.45 -57.90
N LEU A 61 13.92 50.48 -58.25
CA LEU A 61 13.15 51.70 -58.54
C LEU A 61 12.03 51.99 -57.52
N LEU A 62 11.63 50.99 -56.73
CA LEU A 62 10.44 51.06 -55.88
C LEU A 62 10.79 50.67 -54.43
N ASP A 63 10.37 51.49 -53.45
CA ASP A 63 10.70 51.30 -52.02
C ASP A 63 10.07 50.05 -51.36
N SER A 64 9.19 49.34 -52.07
CA SER A 64 8.48 48.14 -51.61
C SER A 64 9.11 46.87 -52.17
N ALA A 65 9.26 45.84 -51.34
CA ALA A 65 9.56 44.50 -51.83
C ALA A 65 8.30 43.85 -52.44
N PRO A 66 8.40 43.15 -53.59
CA PRO A 66 7.26 42.50 -54.22
C PRO A 66 6.78 41.27 -53.43
N THR A 67 5.49 40.93 -53.54
CA THR A 67 4.90 39.70 -52.98
C THR A 67 5.43 38.42 -53.67
N ALA A 68 5.02 37.23 -53.21
CA ALA A 68 5.43 35.97 -53.85
C ALA A 68 4.77 35.79 -55.22
N GLY A 69 3.51 36.20 -55.38
CA GLY A 69 2.79 36.26 -56.64
C GLY A 69 3.36 37.30 -57.60
N GLU A 70 3.67 38.53 -57.13
CA GLU A 70 4.40 39.52 -57.93
C GLU A 70 5.78 38.99 -58.35
N THR A 71 6.54 38.39 -57.42
CA THR A 71 7.85 37.80 -57.73
C THR A 71 7.75 36.73 -58.82
N LEU A 72 6.77 35.83 -58.74
CA LEU A 72 6.58 34.77 -59.72
C LEU A 72 6.05 35.30 -61.07
N TYR A 73 5.30 36.41 -61.06
CA TYR A 73 4.86 37.14 -62.25
C TYR A 73 6.03 37.84 -62.94
N TRP A 74 6.84 38.63 -62.20
CA TRP A 74 7.99 39.35 -62.75
C TRP A 74 9.12 38.42 -63.21
N GLN A 75 9.25 37.22 -62.63
CA GLN A 75 10.15 36.17 -63.15
C GLN A 75 9.74 35.58 -64.51
N GLN A 76 8.52 35.84 -64.97
CA GLN A 76 8.01 35.42 -66.29
C GLN A 76 7.72 36.61 -67.23
N SER A 77 8.11 37.82 -66.83
CA SER A 77 8.02 39.02 -67.67
C SER A 77 9.24 39.14 -68.59
N GLU A 78 9.02 39.60 -69.83
CA GLU A 78 10.10 39.84 -70.80
C GLU A 78 10.82 41.18 -70.58
N ILE A 79 10.36 42.03 -69.65
CA ILE A 79 10.98 43.33 -69.33
C ILE A 79 12.39 43.10 -68.73
N ASN A 80 13.41 43.58 -69.45
CA ASN A 80 14.81 43.56 -69.03
C ASN A 80 15.49 44.87 -69.46
N LEU A 81 16.37 45.40 -68.62
CA LEU A 81 17.25 46.54 -68.93
C LEU A 81 18.68 46.04 -69.08
N THR A 82 19.40 46.50 -70.11
CA THR A 82 20.83 46.20 -70.34
C THR A 82 21.68 47.47 -70.29
N TYR A 83 22.92 47.36 -69.81
CA TYR A 83 23.87 48.48 -69.73
C TYR A 83 25.33 47.99 -69.74
N THR A 84 26.31 48.90 -69.83
CA THR A 84 27.74 48.59 -69.71
C THR A 84 28.29 49.14 -68.39
N SER A 85 28.69 48.23 -67.50
CA SER A 85 29.21 48.53 -66.16
C SER A 85 30.73 48.67 -66.08
N LEU A 86 31.46 48.18 -67.08
CA LEU A 86 32.92 48.19 -67.13
C LEU A 86 33.46 49.60 -67.42
N ILE A 87 34.37 50.07 -66.57
CA ILE A 87 35.07 51.36 -66.69
C ILE A 87 36.58 51.07 -66.74
N PRO A 88 37.37 51.69 -67.66
CA PRO A 88 38.80 51.35 -67.80
C PRO A 88 39.69 51.86 -66.66
N ASP A 89 40.67 51.03 -66.24
CA ASP A 89 41.62 51.30 -65.14
C ASP A 89 42.45 52.59 -65.29
N GLY A 90 42.60 53.10 -66.52
CA GLY A 90 43.43 54.27 -66.87
C GLY A 90 42.90 55.63 -66.39
N CYS A 91 42.10 55.66 -65.32
CA CYS A 91 41.38 56.82 -64.81
C CYS A 91 41.86 57.31 -63.43
N ILE A 92 42.97 56.80 -62.88
CA ILE A 92 43.50 57.13 -61.54
C ILE A 92 45.02 57.43 -61.61
N ASP A 93 45.48 58.52 -60.97
CA ASP A 93 46.92 58.90 -60.85
C ASP A 93 47.22 59.59 -59.49
N THR A 94 48.46 59.54 -58.98
CA THR A 94 48.80 59.96 -57.59
C THR A 94 50.18 60.60 -57.37
N GLN A 95 50.31 61.46 -56.35
CA GLN A 95 51.59 62.11 -55.94
C GLN A 95 51.67 62.35 -54.42
N TYR A 96 52.85 62.23 -53.79
CA TYR A 96 53.05 62.34 -52.32
C TYR A 96 54.29 63.15 -51.89
N ASP A 97 54.18 63.89 -50.77
CA ASP A 97 55.27 64.55 -50.02
C ASP A 97 55.27 64.08 -48.55
N GLY A 98 56.40 63.53 -48.08
CA GLY A 98 56.54 62.89 -46.77
C GLY A 98 57.11 63.74 -45.63
N ASP A 99 57.71 64.90 -45.92
CA ASP A 99 58.13 65.86 -44.88
C ASP A 99 56.99 66.83 -44.55
N ASN A 100 56.14 67.14 -45.54
CA ASN A 100 54.95 67.98 -45.36
C ASN A 100 53.65 67.18 -45.19
N GLY A 101 53.64 65.89 -45.50
CA GLY A 101 52.50 64.97 -45.25
C GLY A 101 51.29 65.25 -46.15
N VAL A 102 51.48 65.30 -47.47
CA VAL A 102 50.42 65.63 -48.44
C VAL A 102 50.34 64.56 -49.53
N LEU A 103 49.13 64.10 -49.85
CA LEU A 103 48.83 63.13 -50.91
C LEU A 103 47.76 63.71 -51.85
N ASP A 104 48.02 63.68 -53.16
CA ASP A 104 47.09 64.09 -54.21
C ASP A 104 46.69 62.90 -55.08
N ILE A 105 45.40 62.82 -55.44
CA ILE A 105 44.83 61.79 -56.33
C ILE A 105 43.96 62.44 -57.40
N THR A 106 44.18 62.10 -58.67
CA THR A 106 43.41 62.58 -59.84
C THR A 106 42.55 61.47 -60.43
N LEU A 107 41.33 61.82 -60.84
CA LEU A 107 40.27 60.94 -61.35
C LEU A 107 39.63 61.49 -62.63
N LEU A 108 39.19 60.61 -63.54
CA LEU A 108 38.56 60.98 -64.82
C LEU A 108 37.15 60.38 -64.98
N PRO A 109 36.19 61.08 -65.62
CA PRO A 109 34.87 60.55 -65.96
C PRO A 109 34.91 59.68 -67.24
N TYR A 110 33.90 58.82 -67.41
CA TYR A 110 33.81 57.90 -68.56
C TYR A 110 32.41 57.93 -69.19
N THR A 111 32.33 58.36 -70.46
CA THR A 111 31.08 58.47 -71.24
C THR A 111 31.08 57.52 -72.43
N TYR A 112 29.94 56.90 -72.73
CA TYR A 112 29.72 56.12 -73.94
C TYR A 112 28.32 56.35 -74.55
N HIS A 113 28.19 56.08 -75.85
CA HIS A 113 26.91 56.10 -76.58
C HIS A 113 26.27 54.70 -76.55
N ALA A 114 25.00 54.61 -76.15
CA ALA A 114 24.30 53.36 -75.97
C ALA A 114 23.45 52.91 -77.18
N ALA A 115 23.07 51.64 -77.21
CA ALA A 115 22.30 51.00 -78.28
C ALA A 115 20.90 51.62 -78.49
N ASN A 116 20.21 52.03 -77.42
CA ASN A 116 18.95 52.79 -77.52
C ASN A 116 19.12 54.28 -77.89
N GLY A 117 20.34 54.74 -78.17
CA GLY A 117 20.65 56.11 -78.57
C GLY A 117 20.84 57.11 -77.42
N SER A 118 20.92 56.63 -76.17
CA SER A 118 21.21 57.47 -75.00
C SER A 118 22.72 57.63 -74.75
N ASP A 119 23.14 58.78 -74.22
CA ASP A 119 24.52 58.99 -73.75
C ASP A 119 24.62 58.63 -72.26
N VAL A 120 25.44 57.64 -71.94
CA VAL A 120 25.61 57.09 -70.58
C VAL A 120 26.94 57.57 -70.03
N THR A 121 26.92 58.28 -68.90
CA THR A 121 28.13 58.87 -68.29
C THR A 121 28.30 58.41 -66.85
N TRP A 122 29.40 57.70 -66.62
CA TRP A 122 29.92 57.35 -65.31
C TRP A 122 30.82 58.49 -64.79
N VAL A 123 30.39 59.16 -63.72
CA VAL A 123 31.20 60.16 -63.00
C VAL A 123 31.76 59.57 -61.70
N PRO A 124 33.03 59.84 -61.34
CA PRO A 124 33.57 59.43 -60.05
C PRO A 124 32.92 60.28 -58.95
N GLN A 125 32.03 59.69 -58.17
CA GLN A 125 31.30 60.41 -57.12
C GLN A 125 32.07 60.41 -55.80
N LYS A 126 32.82 59.34 -55.51
CA LYS A 126 33.49 59.18 -54.22
C LYS A 126 34.72 58.29 -54.29
N LEU A 127 35.83 58.76 -53.74
CA LEU A 127 37.06 58.01 -53.56
C LEU A 127 37.11 57.49 -52.12
N PHE A 128 37.65 56.30 -51.94
CA PHE A 128 37.96 55.71 -50.66
C PHE A 128 39.43 55.32 -50.65
N LEU A 129 40.15 55.73 -49.62
CA LEU A 129 41.51 55.26 -49.32
C LEU A 129 41.44 54.58 -47.96
N GLU A 130 41.80 53.29 -47.88
CA GLU A 130 41.58 52.44 -46.70
C GLU A 130 40.11 52.45 -46.22
N GLY A 131 39.16 52.44 -47.16
CA GLY A 131 37.72 52.50 -46.87
C GLY A 131 37.22 53.83 -46.27
N LYS A 132 38.10 54.79 -45.96
CA LYS A 132 37.69 56.15 -45.58
C LYS A 132 37.35 56.94 -46.85
N GLY A 133 36.09 57.36 -46.94
CA GLY A 133 35.60 58.17 -48.05
C GLY A 133 36.13 59.62 -48.00
N TYR A 134 36.63 60.09 -49.13
CA TYR A 134 37.04 61.48 -49.39
C TYR A 134 36.10 62.10 -50.42
N GLU A 135 35.83 63.40 -50.30
CA GLU A 135 35.07 64.12 -51.33
C GLU A 135 35.92 64.28 -52.58
N VAL A 136 35.36 63.88 -53.71
CA VAL A 136 35.97 64.01 -55.02
C VAL A 136 35.52 65.37 -55.58
N ILE A 137 36.44 66.32 -55.61
CA ILE A 137 36.17 67.70 -56.01
C ILE A 137 36.07 67.76 -57.55
N PRO A 138 34.92 68.16 -58.13
CA PRO A 138 34.76 68.31 -59.56
C PRO A 138 35.49 69.57 -60.05
N GLY A 139 36.45 69.38 -60.96
CA GLY A 139 37.09 70.42 -61.74
C GLY A 139 36.56 70.49 -63.18
N ASP A 140 37.26 71.24 -64.03
CA ASP A 140 36.88 71.45 -65.43
C ASP A 140 37.28 70.23 -66.29
N GLY A 141 36.45 69.18 -66.25
CA GLY A 141 36.64 67.92 -66.97
C GLY A 141 37.50 66.87 -66.25
N ILE A 142 38.15 67.23 -65.14
CA ILE A 142 38.89 66.32 -64.25
C ILE A 142 38.36 66.39 -62.83
N TYR A 143 38.56 65.33 -62.05
CA TYR A 143 38.09 65.21 -60.67
C TYR A 143 39.30 64.96 -59.76
N THR A 144 39.33 65.51 -58.55
CA THR A 144 40.53 65.43 -57.68
C THR A 144 40.18 65.22 -56.21
N ALA A 145 41.05 64.50 -55.50
CA ALA A 145 40.99 64.34 -54.05
C ALA A 145 42.35 64.75 -53.46
N HIS A 146 42.38 65.90 -52.78
CA HIS A 146 43.53 66.43 -52.07
C HIS A 146 43.49 66.00 -50.60
N ILE A 147 44.57 65.41 -50.09
CA ILE A 147 44.60 64.76 -48.77
C ILE A 147 45.83 65.24 -47.98
N GLU A 148 45.63 66.32 -47.22
CA GLU A 148 46.62 66.82 -46.25
C GLU A 148 46.71 65.94 -44.99
N ASN A 149 47.81 66.09 -44.23
CA ASN A 149 48.11 65.38 -43.00
C ASN A 149 48.28 63.85 -43.17
N CYS A 150 48.70 63.41 -44.35
CA CYS A 150 49.11 62.05 -44.69
C CYS A 150 50.50 61.68 -44.12
N PHE A 151 50.70 61.86 -42.82
CA PHE A 151 51.95 61.51 -42.13
C PHE A 151 52.00 60.02 -41.73
N TYR A 152 51.81 59.12 -42.70
CA TYR A 152 51.62 57.68 -42.47
C TYR A 152 52.56 56.80 -43.30
N SER A 153 52.51 55.50 -43.03
CA SER A 153 53.31 54.45 -43.67
C SER A 153 52.45 53.21 -43.92
N GLY A 154 52.51 52.64 -45.12
CA GLY A 154 51.73 51.49 -45.54
C GLY A 154 51.67 51.33 -47.05
N ASP A 155 51.18 50.18 -47.49
CA ASP A 155 50.54 50.01 -48.80
C ASP A 155 49.03 50.14 -48.55
N PHE A 156 48.29 50.79 -49.46
CA PHE A 156 46.90 51.22 -49.23
C PHE A 156 46.01 50.95 -50.44
N ASP A 157 44.79 50.45 -50.17
CA ASP A 157 43.77 50.20 -51.18
C ASP A 157 43.02 51.49 -51.52
N VAL A 158 42.91 51.79 -52.82
CA VAL A 158 42.14 52.90 -53.39
C VAL A 158 40.92 52.33 -54.12
N GLN A 159 39.72 52.66 -53.65
CA GLN A 159 38.47 52.30 -54.32
C GLN A 159 37.78 53.57 -54.81
N VAL A 160 37.19 53.54 -56.01
CA VAL A 160 36.44 54.67 -56.56
C VAL A 160 35.04 54.23 -56.96
N ASP A 161 34.04 54.80 -56.32
CA ASP A 161 32.64 54.65 -56.71
C ASP A 161 32.33 55.62 -57.85
N TYR A 162 32.12 55.04 -59.03
CA TYR A 162 31.54 55.69 -60.18
C TYR A 162 30.04 55.51 -60.18
N VAL A 163 29.32 56.58 -60.52
CA VAL A 163 27.86 56.60 -60.55
C VAL A 163 27.37 57.13 -61.90
N CYS A 164 26.33 56.50 -62.42
CA CYS A 164 25.59 56.93 -63.59
C CYS A 164 24.10 57.04 -63.23
N GLN A 165 23.40 57.99 -63.84
CA GLN A 165 21.96 58.18 -63.66
C GLN A 165 21.25 57.98 -65.00
N ILE A 166 20.33 57.02 -65.05
CA ILE A 166 19.55 56.66 -66.25
C ILE A 166 18.07 56.94 -65.98
N GLN A 167 17.39 57.61 -66.91
CA GLN A 167 15.95 57.87 -66.81
C GLN A 167 15.15 56.69 -67.35
N ILE A 168 14.38 56.02 -66.48
CA ILE A 168 13.51 54.90 -66.84
C ILE A 168 12.12 55.45 -67.20
N PRO A 169 11.59 55.15 -68.41
CA PRO A 169 10.28 55.64 -68.82
C PRO A 169 9.15 55.22 -67.88
N ARG A 170 8.27 56.16 -67.54
CA ARG A 170 7.13 56.01 -66.62
C ARG A 170 6.21 54.84 -67.00
N GLU A 171 6.13 54.52 -68.28
CA GLU A 171 5.34 53.43 -68.86
C GLU A 171 5.81 52.07 -68.31
N VAL A 172 7.12 51.84 -68.26
CA VAL A 172 7.74 50.63 -67.70
C VAL A 172 7.51 50.54 -66.20
N VAL A 173 7.68 51.66 -65.49
CA VAL A 173 7.54 51.70 -64.02
C VAL A 173 6.06 51.55 -63.61
N TYR A 174 5.11 51.96 -64.46
CA TYR A 174 3.68 51.69 -64.28
C TYR A 174 3.34 50.21 -64.49
N ALA A 175 3.83 49.59 -65.57
CA ALA A 175 3.69 48.16 -65.83
C ALA A 175 4.13 47.34 -64.60
N LEU A 176 5.36 47.57 -64.13
CA LEU A 176 5.96 46.94 -62.96
C LEU A 176 5.14 47.07 -61.66
N ARG A 177 4.28 48.09 -61.50
CA ARG A 177 3.44 48.23 -60.28
C ARG A 177 2.03 47.68 -60.42
N HIS A 178 1.47 47.53 -61.62
CA HIS A 178 0.02 47.44 -61.78
C HIS A 178 -0.51 46.14 -62.40
N GLU A 179 0.24 45.51 -63.31
CA GLU A 179 -0.29 44.38 -64.11
C GLU A 179 -0.51 43.12 -63.27
N ALA A 180 0.41 42.82 -62.34
CA ALA A 180 0.26 41.71 -61.39
C ALA A 180 -1.02 41.87 -60.52
N TYR A 181 -1.29 43.09 -60.04
CA TYR A 181 -2.51 43.39 -59.29
C TYR A 181 -3.77 43.20 -60.15
N GLN A 182 -3.78 43.68 -61.41
CA GLN A 182 -4.93 43.49 -62.32
C GLN A 182 -5.23 42.00 -62.56
N LYS A 183 -4.19 41.18 -62.77
CA LYS A 183 -4.35 39.72 -62.95
C LYS A 183 -4.95 39.04 -61.71
N GLY A 184 -4.55 39.46 -60.51
CA GLY A 184 -5.15 39.00 -59.26
C GLY A 184 -6.59 39.47 -59.05
N GLU A 185 -6.91 40.74 -59.36
CA GLU A 185 -8.24 41.33 -59.21
C GLU A 185 -9.28 40.64 -60.11
N ALA A 186 -8.90 40.27 -61.34
CA ALA A 186 -9.75 39.48 -62.23
C ALA A 186 -10.05 38.06 -61.69
N ALA A 187 -9.04 37.41 -61.09
CA ALA A 187 -9.19 36.09 -60.48
C ALA A 187 -10.03 36.13 -59.18
N LEU A 188 -9.88 37.17 -58.37
CA LEU A 188 -10.72 37.41 -57.19
C LEU A 188 -12.20 37.57 -57.57
N SER A 189 -12.50 38.39 -58.59
CA SER A 189 -13.89 38.61 -59.04
C SER A 189 -14.60 37.32 -59.47
N LEU A 190 -13.89 36.39 -60.11
CA LEU A 190 -14.43 35.06 -60.46
C LEU A 190 -14.71 34.20 -59.21
N MET A 191 -13.85 34.28 -58.19
CA MET A 191 -14.05 33.56 -56.92
C MET A 191 -15.19 34.17 -56.08
N GLU A 192 -15.39 35.49 -56.11
CA GLU A 192 -16.50 36.15 -55.42
C GLU A 192 -17.86 35.78 -56.03
N ASP A 193 -17.98 35.82 -57.36
CA ASP A 193 -19.19 35.37 -58.08
C ASP A 193 -19.53 33.90 -57.77
N TYR A 194 -18.51 33.02 -57.73
CA TYR A 194 -18.68 31.63 -57.31
C TYR A 194 -19.17 31.52 -55.86
N ARG A 195 -18.56 32.25 -54.92
CA ARG A 195 -18.95 32.23 -53.50
C ARG A 195 -20.38 32.75 -53.28
N GLN A 196 -20.80 33.80 -53.98
CA GLN A 196 -22.18 34.30 -53.90
C GLN A 196 -23.18 33.24 -54.39
N LYS A 197 -22.91 32.59 -55.52
CA LYS A 197 -23.74 31.49 -56.05
C LYS A 197 -23.77 30.28 -55.11
N LEU A 198 -22.64 29.94 -54.49
CA LEU A 198 -22.55 28.83 -53.54
C LEU A 198 -23.34 29.14 -52.25
N ALA A 199 -23.23 30.35 -51.70
CA ALA A 199 -23.97 30.76 -50.52
C ALA A 199 -25.51 30.73 -50.75
N VAL A 200 -25.98 31.12 -51.94
CA VAL A 200 -27.40 31.00 -52.32
C VAL A 200 -27.84 29.53 -52.39
N TYR A 201 -27.02 28.65 -52.97
CA TYR A 201 -27.29 27.21 -53.00
C TYR A 201 -27.31 26.58 -51.60
N GLU A 202 -26.35 26.91 -50.74
CA GLU A 202 -26.25 26.39 -49.38
C GLU A 202 -27.38 26.90 -48.48
N ALA A 203 -27.79 28.17 -48.63
CA ALA A 203 -28.97 28.71 -47.96
C ALA A 203 -30.26 28.02 -48.42
N PHE A 204 -30.40 27.72 -49.72
CA PHE A 204 -31.54 26.94 -50.25
C PHE A 204 -31.59 25.54 -49.64
N ILE A 205 -30.49 24.78 -49.65
CA ILE A 205 -30.42 23.44 -49.06
C ILE A 205 -30.68 23.48 -47.54
N ALA A 206 -30.15 24.48 -46.83
CA ALA A 206 -30.41 24.66 -45.40
C ALA A 206 -31.88 24.97 -45.09
N GLN A 207 -32.61 25.65 -45.99
CA GLN A 207 -34.05 25.90 -45.84
C GLN A 207 -34.88 24.67 -46.22
N GLN A 208 -34.51 23.96 -47.30
CA GLN A 208 -35.16 22.71 -47.71
C GLN A 208 -35.07 21.66 -46.58
N ASN A 209 -33.89 21.42 -46.02
CA ASN A 209 -33.70 20.45 -44.94
C ASN A 209 -34.52 20.79 -43.69
N LYS A 210 -34.71 22.08 -43.36
CA LYS A 210 -35.58 22.53 -42.26
C LYS A 210 -37.06 22.25 -42.56
N TRP A 211 -37.51 22.52 -43.78
CA TRP A 211 -38.90 22.29 -44.18
C TRP A 211 -39.23 20.79 -44.23
N GLU A 212 -38.36 19.96 -44.81
CA GLU A 212 -38.53 18.49 -44.81
C GLU A 212 -38.52 17.91 -43.39
N SER A 213 -37.69 18.45 -42.49
CA SER A 213 -37.70 18.07 -41.07
C SER A 213 -39.01 18.50 -40.36
N TYR A 214 -39.59 19.63 -40.74
CA TYR A 214 -40.84 20.14 -40.19
C TYR A 214 -42.08 19.39 -40.73
N GLU A 215 -42.13 19.06 -42.03
CA GLU A 215 -43.20 18.22 -42.60
C GLU A 215 -43.22 16.84 -41.95
N LYS A 216 -42.03 16.24 -41.73
CA LYS A 216 -41.94 15.00 -40.97
C LYS A 216 -42.41 15.19 -39.52
N TRP A 217 -42.08 16.30 -38.87
CA TRP A 217 -42.59 16.60 -37.53
C TRP A 217 -44.12 16.78 -37.50
N GLU A 218 -44.76 17.36 -38.53
CA GLU A 218 -46.23 17.42 -38.61
C GLU A 218 -46.85 16.00 -38.74
N GLU A 219 -46.20 15.07 -39.46
CA GLU A 219 -46.62 13.66 -39.55
C GLU A 219 -46.40 12.89 -38.23
N ASP A 220 -45.21 13.02 -37.62
CA ASP A 220 -44.87 12.40 -36.33
C ASP A 220 -45.76 12.94 -35.18
N TYR A 221 -46.08 14.25 -35.17
CA TYR A 221 -46.98 14.88 -34.19
C TYR A 221 -48.46 14.46 -34.41
N ALA A 222 -48.90 14.28 -35.66
CA ALA A 222 -50.22 13.74 -35.96
C ALA A 222 -50.39 12.29 -35.47
N ASN A 223 -49.35 11.46 -35.64
CA ASN A 223 -49.33 10.10 -35.09
C ASN A 223 -49.30 10.12 -33.55
N TYR A 224 -48.48 10.98 -32.93
CA TYR A 224 -48.45 11.20 -31.48
C TYR A 224 -49.84 11.51 -30.91
N LEU A 225 -50.64 12.38 -31.53
CA LEU A 225 -51.98 12.70 -31.03
C LEU A 225 -52.92 11.48 -31.01
N ILE A 226 -52.81 10.59 -32.00
CA ILE A 226 -53.59 9.35 -32.08
C ILE A 226 -53.11 8.35 -31.02
N GLU A 227 -51.80 8.14 -30.91
CA GLU A 227 -51.21 7.27 -29.90
C GLU A 227 -51.48 7.77 -28.47
N LYS A 228 -51.51 9.09 -28.27
CA LYS A 228 -51.83 9.74 -26.99
C LYS A 228 -53.29 9.51 -26.58
N GLU A 229 -54.25 9.65 -27.49
CA GLU A 229 -55.66 9.39 -27.17
C GLU A 229 -55.89 7.91 -26.78
N ILE A 230 -55.20 6.99 -27.45
CA ILE A 230 -55.18 5.56 -27.10
C ILE A 230 -54.48 5.32 -25.75
N TYR A 231 -53.36 5.98 -25.49
CA TYR A 231 -52.63 5.91 -24.23
C TYR A 231 -53.47 6.45 -23.06
N ASP A 232 -54.09 7.61 -23.17
CA ASP A 232 -54.88 8.22 -22.10
C ASP A 232 -56.12 7.36 -21.76
N GLN A 233 -56.72 6.71 -22.77
CA GLN A 233 -57.77 5.70 -22.59
C GLN A 233 -57.25 4.45 -21.84
N LEU A 234 -56.16 3.83 -22.31
CA LEU A 234 -55.55 2.64 -21.68
C LEU A 234 -55.02 2.94 -20.27
N LYS A 235 -54.45 4.12 -20.05
CA LYS A 235 -53.91 4.58 -18.76
C LYS A 235 -55.01 4.78 -17.74
N LYS A 236 -56.15 5.33 -18.15
CA LYS A 236 -57.35 5.45 -17.31
C LYS A 236 -57.95 4.10 -16.93
N GLU A 237 -57.95 3.13 -17.85
CA GLU A 237 -58.39 1.75 -17.57
C GLU A 237 -57.40 1.02 -16.65
N TYR A 238 -56.09 1.17 -16.89
CA TYR A 238 -55.02 0.66 -16.02
C TYR A 238 -55.09 1.24 -14.61
N ASP A 239 -55.26 2.56 -14.46
CA ASP A 239 -55.32 3.21 -13.14
C ASP A 239 -56.59 2.82 -12.36
N ALA A 240 -57.71 2.60 -13.06
CA ALA A 240 -58.91 2.03 -12.44
C ALA A 240 -58.67 0.58 -11.97
N TYR A 241 -58.00 -0.24 -12.77
CA TYR A 241 -57.61 -1.60 -12.40
C TYR A 241 -56.65 -1.60 -11.21
N MET A 242 -55.65 -0.71 -11.20
CA MET A 242 -54.67 -0.58 -10.11
C MET A 242 -55.30 -0.13 -8.80
N VAL A 243 -56.44 0.59 -8.80
CA VAL A 243 -57.18 0.87 -7.55
C VAL A 243 -57.78 -0.42 -6.97
N GLU A 244 -58.33 -1.32 -7.79
CA GLU A 244 -58.85 -2.62 -7.31
C GLU A 244 -57.71 -3.61 -6.98
N TYR A 245 -56.64 -3.63 -7.78
CA TYR A 245 -55.46 -4.46 -7.53
C TYR A 245 -54.70 -4.02 -6.28
N ASN A 246 -54.50 -2.72 -6.03
CA ASN A 246 -53.89 -2.23 -4.78
C ASN A 246 -54.78 -2.54 -3.57
N LYS A 247 -56.11 -2.57 -3.72
CA LYS A 247 -57.03 -2.99 -2.67
C LYS A 247 -56.91 -4.49 -2.38
N TYR A 248 -56.84 -5.33 -3.42
CA TYR A 248 -56.51 -6.75 -3.30
C TYR A 248 -55.14 -6.95 -2.61
N GLN A 249 -54.12 -6.26 -3.09
CA GLN A 249 -52.76 -6.32 -2.56
C GLN A 249 -52.72 -5.89 -1.09
N SER A 250 -53.45 -4.86 -0.66
CA SER A 250 -53.51 -4.46 0.75
C SER A 250 -54.10 -5.53 1.68
N VAL A 251 -54.97 -6.42 1.17
CA VAL A 251 -55.51 -7.56 1.92
C VAL A 251 -54.51 -8.72 1.91
N VAL A 252 -53.83 -8.95 0.80
CA VAL A 252 -52.72 -9.92 0.69
C VAL A 252 -51.54 -9.52 1.58
N ASP A 253 -51.18 -8.23 1.65
CA ASP A 253 -50.13 -7.68 2.51
C ASP A 253 -50.51 -7.80 3.99
N ALA A 254 -51.78 -7.60 4.34
CA ALA A 254 -52.26 -7.84 5.71
C ALA A 254 -52.19 -9.33 6.10
N GLN A 255 -52.49 -10.25 5.16
CA GLN A 255 -52.30 -11.69 5.39
C GLN A 255 -50.81 -12.07 5.43
N ASN A 256 -49.97 -11.48 4.58
CA ASN A 256 -48.53 -11.71 4.54
C ASN A 256 -47.84 -11.18 5.79
N GLN A 257 -48.21 -10.00 6.32
CA GLN A 257 -47.73 -9.51 7.62
C GLN A 257 -48.12 -10.43 8.77
N TRP A 258 -49.30 -11.05 8.70
CA TRP A 258 -49.74 -12.05 9.68
C TRP A 258 -48.90 -13.34 9.57
N LEU A 259 -48.64 -13.82 8.35
CA LEU A 259 -47.78 -14.97 8.09
C LEU A 259 -46.32 -14.70 8.46
N ASP A 260 -45.78 -13.51 8.15
CA ASP A 260 -44.44 -13.07 8.51
C ASP A 260 -44.26 -12.94 10.03
N TYR A 261 -45.29 -12.48 10.76
CA TYR A 261 -45.26 -12.47 12.22
C TYR A 261 -45.10 -13.89 12.79
N PHE A 262 -45.86 -14.86 12.29
CA PHE A 262 -45.72 -16.26 12.70
C PHE A 262 -44.39 -16.88 12.22
N ALA A 263 -43.94 -16.57 11.01
CA ALA A 263 -42.65 -17.03 10.49
C ALA A 263 -41.46 -16.44 11.26
N GLN A 264 -41.54 -15.19 11.72
CA GLN A 264 -40.53 -14.58 12.58
C GLN A 264 -40.52 -15.22 13.98
N GLN A 265 -41.69 -15.48 14.57
CA GLN A 265 -41.81 -16.23 15.83
C GLN A 265 -41.23 -17.66 15.71
N GLU A 266 -41.46 -18.35 14.60
CA GLU A 266 -40.93 -19.71 14.34
C GLU A 266 -39.43 -19.70 13.98
N ALA A 267 -38.93 -18.65 13.32
CA ALA A 267 -37.53 -18.52 12.91
C ALA A 267 -36.61 -17.94 14.00
N TYR A 268 -37.13 -17.16 14.96
CA TYR A 268 -36.31 -16.51 15.99
C TYR A 268 -35.41 -17.49 16.79
N PRO A 269 -35.88 -18.68 17.23
CA PRO A 269 -35.01 -19.68 17.86
C PRO A 269 -33.93 -20.26 16.92
N GLN A 270 -34.23 -20.39 15.62
CA GLN A 270 -33.28 -20.85 14.60
C GLN A 270 -32.19 -19.80 14.36
N GLN A 271 -32.54 -18.52 14.35
CA GLN A 271 -31.60 -17.41 14.21
C GLN A 271 -30.69 -17.27 15.45
N GLN A 272 -31.23 -17.44 16.66
CA GLN A 272 -30.42 -17.53 17.89
C GLN A 272 -29.40 -18.68 17.82
N LEU A 273 -29.80 -19.87 17.34
CA LEU A 273 -28.89 -20.99 17.13
C LEU A 273 -27.81 -20.68 16.09
N ALA A 274 -28.18 -20.17 14.92
CA ALA A 274 -27.24 -19.84 13.84
C ALA A 274 -26.23 -18.74 14.24
N TYR A 275 -26.69 -17.71 14.95
CA TYR A 275 -25.83 -16.66 15.48
C TYR A 275 -24.88 -17.18 16.58
N ALA A 276 -25.37 -18.03 17.48
CA ALA A 276 -24.54 -18.68 18.49
C ALA A 276 -23.50 -19.66 17.89
N GLU A 277 -23.81 -20.32 16.76
CA GLU A 277 -22.83 -21.10 16.01
C GLU A 277 -21.81 -20.23 15.28
N TYR A 278 -22.22 -19.10 14.70
CA TYR A 278 -21.29 -18.12 14.13
C TYR A 278 -20.30 -17.56 15.16
N VAL A 279 -20.78 -17.18 16.35
CA VAL A 279 -19.93 -16.67 17.44
C VAL A 279 -18.97 -17.75 17.95
N LYS A 280 -19.35 -19.03 17.94
CA LYS A 280 -18.42 -20.15 18.20
C LYS A 280 -17.39 -20.30 17.09
N TYR A 281 -17.82 -20.23 15.82
CA TYR A 281 -16.94 -20.33 14.65
C TYR A 281 -15.89 -19.21 14.64
N GLU A 282 -16.28 -17.96 14.83
CA GLU A 282 -15.37 -16.81 14.80
C GLU A 282 -14.35 -16.85 15.97
N ARG A 283 -14.81 -17.25 17.17
CA ARG A 283 -13.94 -17.45 18.34
C ARG A 283 -12.91 -18.57 18.13
N VAL A 284 -13.25 -19.63 17.42
CA VAL A 284 -12.32 -20.72 17.05
C VAL A 284 -11.42 -20.31 15.89
N TYR A 285 -11.92 -19.55 14.92
CA TYR A 285 -11.19 -19.14 13.71
C TYR A 285 -10.01 -18.22 14.02
N GLN A 286 -10.20 -17.14 14.79
CA GLN A 286 -9.10 -16.24 15.12
C GLN A 286 -8.04 -16.92 16.00
N ALA A 287 -8.46 -17.70 17.00
CA ALA A 287 -7.57 -18.50 17.84
C ALA A 287 -6.80 -19.59 17.06
N ALA A 288 -7.23 -19.93 15.84
CA ALA A 288 -6.52 -20.80 14.91
C ALA A 288 -5.54 -20.03 14.00
N VAL A 289 -5.91 -18.83 13.53
CA VAL A 289 -5.08 -17.97 12.67
C VAL A 289 -3.78 -17.56 13.35
N ASP A 290 -3.85 -17.01 14.57
CA ASP A 290 -2.65 -16.55 15.31
C ASP A 290 -1.65 -17.69 15.54
N LYS A 291 -2.17 -18.87 15.93
CA LYS A 291 -1.37 -20.08 16.18
C LYS A 291 -0.74 -20.62 14.90
N LEU A 292 -1.42 -20.53 13.75
CA LEU A 292 -0.83 -20.92 12.46
C LEU A 292 0.27 -19.94 12.01
N ALA A 293 0.09 -18.64 12.24
CA ALA A 293 1.09 -17.61 11.91
C ALA A 293 2.40 -17.80 12.70
N MET A 294 2.29 -18.10 14.00
CA MET A 294 3.44 -18.46 14.85
C MET A 294 4.12 -19.77 14.40
N PHE A 295 3.35 -20.75 13.92
CA PHE A 295 3.91 -22.01 13.42
C PHE A 295 4.62 -21.87 12.06
N GLU A 296 4.10 -21.02 11.15
CA GLU A 296 4.76 -20.69 9.88
C GLU A 296 6.10 -19.95 10.08
N ALA A 297 6.30 -19.26 11.22
CA ALA A 297 7.56 -18.59 11.54
C ALA A 297 8.74 -19.57 11.67
N ILE A 298 8.52 -20.82 12.07
CA ILE A 298 9.54 -21.89 12.19
C ILE A 298 10.29 -22.11 10.85
N PHE A 299 9.61 -21.83 9.73
CA PHE A 299 10.12 -22.03 8.37
C PHE A 299 10.71 -20.77 7.72
N LYS A 300 10.62 -19.59 8.36
CA LYS A 300 11.29 -18.37 7.90
C LYS A 300 12.80 -18.47 8.14
N LYS A 301 13.61 -17.94 7.22
CA LYS A 301 15.08 -17.84 7.38
C LYS A 301 15.50 -16.47 7.86
N GLU A 302 16.48 -16.41 8.75
CA GLU A 302 17.12 -15.17 9.23
C GLU A 302 18.32 -14.74 8.35
N SER A 303 18.94 -13.61 8.68
CA SER A 303 19.89 -12.91 7.81
C SER A 303 21.22 -13.65 7.56
N ARG A 304 21.63 -14.57 8.44
CA ARG A 304 22.78 -15.48 8.24
C ARG A 304 22.37 -16.78 7.54
N GLY A 305 21.09 -16.92 7.18
CA GLY A 305 20.52 -18.03 6.40
C GLY A 305 20.00 -19.21 7.21
N TRP A 306 20.05 -19.14 8.55
CA TRP A 306 19.56 -20.16 9.47
C TRP A 306 18.02 -20.14 9.58
N SER A 307 17.43 -21.25 10.03
CA SER A 307 16.06 -21.28 10.55
C SER A 307 15.89 -22.40 11.55
N MET A 308 14.96 -22.22 12.49
CA MET A 308 14.66 -23.22 13.51
C MET A 308 14.26 -24.59 12.91
N TYR A 309 13.60 -24.60 11.74
CA TYR A 309 13.40 -25.82 10.96
C TYR A 309 14.73 -26.46 10.53
N THR A 310 15.67 -25.71 9.93
CA THR A 310 16.96 -26.29 9.52
C THR A 310 17.83 -26.71 10.71
N ASP A 311 17.69 -26.07 11.86
CA ASP A 311 18.48 -26.37 13.05
C ASP A 311 18.01 -27.69 13.71
N ILE A 312 16.69 -27.87 13.86
CA ILE A 312 16.06 -29.12 14.33
C ILE A 312 16.32 -30.29 13.35
N MET A 313 16.25 -30.02 12.04
CA MET A 313 16.54 -31.01 10.99
C MET A 313 18.06 -31.26 10.81
N GLY A 314 18.93 -30.44 11.43
CA GLY A 314 20.38 -30.58 11.39
C GLY A 314 20.91 -31.62 12.38
N ASN A 315 22.17 -32.03 12.23
CA ASN A 315 22.79 -33.17 12.94
C ASN A 315 22.96 -33.03 14.48
N ALA A 316 22.41 -31.99 15.12
CA ALA A 316 22.62 -31.68 16.53
C ALA A 316 22.32 -32.86 17.47
N VAL A 317 21.19 -33.55 17.27
CA VAL A 317 20.78 -34.76 18.02
C VAL A 317 21.88 -35.81 18.01
N THR A 318 22.37 -36.13 16.81
CA THR A 318 23.35 -37.19 16.59
C THR A 318 24.70 -36.82 17.20
N GLU A 319 25.06 -35.52 17.19
CA GLU A 319 26.29 -35.02 17.83
C GLU A 319 26.19 -34.98 19.37
N VAL A 320 25.00 -34.78 19.94
CA VAL A 320 24.74 -34.81 21.39
C VAL A 320 24.70 -36.24 21.92
N LEU A 321 23.91 -37.13 21.29
CA LEU A 321 23.78 -38.53 21.71
C LEU A 321 25.10 -39.30 21.57
N SER A 322 25.89 -39.04 20.51
CA SER A 322 27.25 -39.62 20.37
C SER A 322 28.28 -39.15 21.41
N LYS A 323 27.88 -38.24 22.31
CA LYS A 323 28.70 -37.74 23.42
C LYS A 323 28.00 -37.89 24.78
N GLN A 324 26.94 -38.70 24.87
CA GLN A 324 26.14 -38.87 26.08
C GLN A 324 26.98 -39.23 27.30
N ASP A 325 27.92 -40.18 27.18
CA ASP A 325 28.83 -40.58 28.28
C ASP A 325 29.71 -39.42 28.77
N LEU A 326 30.20 -38.57 27.86
CA LEU A 326 31.06 -37.43 28.17
C LEU A 326 30.26 -36.30 28.82
N LEU A 327 29.02 -36.06 28.37
CA LEU A 327 28.09 -35.10 28.96
C LEU A 327 27.64 -35.55 30.37
N ALA A 328 27.30 -36.84 30.54
CA ALA A 328 26.98 -37.43 31.83
C ALA A 328 28.18 -37.35 32.82
N THR A 329 29.39 -37.68 32.35
CA THR A 329 30.63 -37.52 33.13
C THR A 329 30.91 -36.04 33.48
N SER A 330 30.40 -35.10 32.69
CA SER A 330 30.48 -33.65 32.95
C SER A 330 29.36 -33.13 33.87
N GLY A 331 28.55 -34.01 34.47
CA GLY A 331 27.48 -33.63 35.39
C GLY A 331 26.18 -33.15 34.72
N CYS A 332 25.95 -33.50 33.45
CA CYS A 332 24.62 -33.40 32.85
C CYS A 332 23.76 -34.62 33.22
N ASN A 333 22.47 -34.42 33.45
CA ASN A 333 21.54 -35.51 33.70
C ASN A 333 21.40 -36.42 32.45
N PRO A 334 21.64 -37.74 32.54
CA PRO A 334 21.44 -38.68 31.43
C PRO A 334 20.04 -38.65 30.84
N ASP A 335 19.01 -38.45 31.66
CA ASP A 335 17.62 -38.45 31.23
C ASP A 335 17.28 -37.20 30.40
N ASP A 336 17.83 -36.03 30.77
CA ASP A 336 17.67 -34.80 29.98
C ASP A 336 18.41 -34.87 28.63
N ILE A 337 19.56 -35.56 28.56
CA ILE A 337 20.26 -35.83 27.29
C ILE A 337 19.40 -36.72 26.38
N TYR A 338 18.82 -37.78 26.94
CA TYR A 338 17.96 -38.71 26.20
C TYR A 338 16.66 -38.02 25.74
N LEU A 339 16.01 -37.25 26.62
CA LEU A 339 14.79 -36.52 26.33
C LEU A 339 15.02 -35.41 25.28
N ALA A 340 16.14 -34.69 25.32
CA ALA A 340 16.53 -33.75 24.25
C ALA A 340 16.61 -34.45 22.89
N GLY A 341 17.25 -35.62 22.85
CA GLY A 341 17.39 -36.41 21.63
C GLY A 341 16.05 -36.90 21.08
N SER A 342 15.23 -37.51 21.94
CA SER A 342 13.90 -38.01 21.58
C SER A 342 12.96 -36.89 21.14
N ALA A 343 12.89 -35.78 21.89
CA ALA A 343 12.03 -34.65 21.56
C ALA A 343 12.39 -34.01 20.22
N THR A 344 13.69 -33.90 19.90
CA THR A 344 14.12 -33.38 18.60
C THR A 344 13.77 -34.34 17.45
N GLU A 345 13.96 -35.65 17.60
CA GLU A 345 13.63 -36.61 16.54
C GLU A 345 12.12 -36.65 16.26
N ASN A 346 11.30 -36.61 17.32
CA ASN A 346 9.84 -36.44 17.20
C ASN A 346 9.49 -35.15 16.43
N LEU A 347 10.12 -34.02 16.77
CA LEU A 347 9.92 -32.75 16.06
C LEU A 347 10.39 -32.81 14.60
N ARG A 348 11.47 -33.52 14.26
CA ARG A 348 11.88 -33.74 12.86
C ARG A 348 10.78 -34.42 12.06
N VAL A 349 10.16 -35.47 12.60
CA VAL A 349 9.05 -36.18 11.94
C VAL A 349 7.83 -35.27 11.76
N LEU A 350 7.41 -34.57 12.83
CA LEU A 350 6.21 -33.72 12.82
C LEU A 350 6.39 -32.47 11.93
N LEU A 351 7.53 -31.78 12.03
CA LEU A 351 7.82 -30.59 11.22
C LEU A 351 8.06 -30.95 9.76
N LYS A 352 8.64 -32.11 9.45
CA LYS A 352 8.74 -32.61 8.07
C LYS A 352 7.37 -32.91 7.48
N GLY A 353 6.47 -33.56 8.23
CA GLY A 353 5.10 -33.82 7.77
C GLY A 353 4.33 -32.53 7.46
N TYR A 354 4.48 -31.50 8.30
CA TYR A 354 3.95 -30.17 8.01
C TYR A 354 4.63 -29.52 6.79
N ALA A 355 5.95 -29.60 6.68
CA ALA A 355 6.71 -29.05 5.54
C ALA A 355 6.33 -29.70 4.20
N ASP A 356 6.12 -31.01 4.17
CA ASP A 356 5.70 -31.75 2.98
C ASP A 356 4.29 -31.31 2.54
N LEU A 357 3.36 -31.09 3.47
CA LEU A 357 2.04 -30.50 3.18
C LEU A 357 2.14 -29.04 2.73
N ARG A 358 3.06 -28.26 3.30
CA ARG A 358 3.29 -26.83 3.01
C ARG A 358 3.85 -26.61 1.60
N ASN A 359 4.71 -27.52 1.15
CA ASN A 359 5.42 -27.47 -0.13
C ASN A 359 4.69 -28.24 -1.25
N LYS A 360 3.74 -29.11 -0.91
CA LYS A 360 2.84 -29.79 -1.86
C LYS A 360 2.03 -28.78 -2.69
N LYS A 361 1.75 -29.12 -3.96
CA LYS A 361 0.78 -28.40 -4.80
C LYS A 361 -0.66 -28.78 -4.43
N TRP A 362 -1.52 -27.78 -4.28
CA TRP A 362 -2.94 -27.90 -3.91
C TRP A 362 -3.83 -27.29 -5.00
N ALA A 363 -5.11 -27.66 -5.06
CA ALA A 363 -6.01 -27.09 -6.08
C ALA A 363 -6.46 -25.66 -5.73
N SER A 364 -6.38 -25.27 -4.45
CA SER A 364 -6.60 -23.89 -4.00
C SER A 364 -5.83 -23.56 -2.72
N ASN A 365 -5.69 -22.28 -2.41
CA ASN A 365 -5.17 -21.81 -1.11
C ASN A 365 -6.08 -22.26 0.05
N HIS A 366 -7.40 -22.35 -0.16
CA HIS A 366 -8.33 -22.86 0.86
C HIS A 366 -8.00 -24.32 1.23
N GLU A 367 -7.80 -25.20 0.25
CA GLU A 367 -7.40 -26.58 0.52
C GLU A 367 -6.04 -26.67 1.22
N LYS A 368 -5.06 -25.85 0.79
CA LYS A 368 -3.73 -25.78 1.43
C LYS A 368 -3.85 -25.44 2.92
N TYR A 369 -4.49 -24.32 3.26
CA TYR A 369 -4.59 -23.87 4.65
C TYR A 369 -5.50 -24.78 5.49
N LYS A 370 -6.58 -25.32 4.90
CA LYS A 370 -7.42 -26.33 5.56
C LYS A 370 -6.61 -27.58 5.91
N ALA A 371 -5.75 -28.07 5.02
CA ALA A 371 -4.92 -29.24 5.28
C ALA A 371 -3.80 -28.95 6.31
N LEU A 372 -3.16 -27.78 6.24
CA LEU A 372 -2.16 -27.36 7.23
C LEU A 372 -2.75 -27.20 8.62
N TYR A 373 -3.90 -26.54 8.75
CA TYR A 373 -4.62 -26.42 10.02
C TYR A 373 -5.11 -27.78 10.55
N THR A 374 -5.60 -28.66 9.66
CA THR A 374 -5.99 -30.03 10.04
C THR A 374 -4.79 -30.80 10.60
N TYR A 375 -3.64 -30.77 9.93
CA TYR A 375 -2.42 -31.44 10.41
C TYR A 375 -1.91 -30.83 11.72
N TYR A 376 -1.84 -29.50 11.81
CA TYR A 376 -1.46 -28.80 13.03
C TYR A 376 -2.34 -29.21 14.22
N THR A 377 -3.67 -29.18 14.05
CA THR A 377 -4.63 -29.53 15.10
C THR A 377 -4.51 -31.01 15.50
N GLN A 378 -4.38 -31.92 14.54
CA GLN A 378 -4.22 -33.36 14.80
C GLN A 378 -2.91 -33.73 15.51
N ASN A 379 -1.88 -32.88 15.42
CA ASN A 379 -0.57 -33.11 16.04
C ASN A 379 -0.26 -32.09 17.16
N TYR A 380 -1.24 -31.28 17.58
CA TYR A 380 -1.00 -30.11 18.43
C TYR A 380 -0.35 -30.47 19.77
N ASP A 381 -0.88 -31.47 20.49
CA ASP A 381 -0.31 -31.87 21.79
C ASP A 381 1.09 -32.48 21.65
N ALA A 382 1.33 -33.27 20.60
CA ALA A 382 2.65 -33.82 20.30
C ALA A 382 3.67 -32.72 19.94
N LEU A 383 3.27 -31.73 19.14
CA LEU A 383 4.09 -30.56 18.82
C LEU A 383 4.39 -29.73 20.08
N ARG A 384 3.36 -29.37 20.85
CA ARG A 384 3.46 -28.63 22.11
C ARG A 384 4.39 -29.34 23.08
N GLN A 385 4.17 -30.63 23.35
CA GLN A 385 4.98 -31.40 24.29
C GLN A 385 6.45 -31.43 23.87
N ASN A 386 6.75 -31.89 22.65
CA ASN A 386 8.14 -32.04 22.23
C ASN A 386 8.86 -30.69 22.11
N PHE A 387 8.17 -29.58 21.76
CA PHE A 387 8.77 -28.25 21.86
C PHE A 387 9.04 -27.80 23.30
N CYS A 388 8.14 -28.09 24.24
CA CYS A 388 8.37 -27.79 25.66
C CYS A 388 9.52 -28.60 26.25
N ASP A 389 9.61 -29.89 25.91
CA ASP A 389 10.61 -30.79 26.47
C ASP A 389 11.98 -30.56 25.83
N LEU A 390 12.04 -30.26 24.53
CA LEU A 390 13.27 -29.81 23.87
C LEU A 390 13.78 -28.46 24.41
N TYR A 391 12.87 -27.53 24.69
CA TYR A 391 13.23 -26.24 25.32
C TYR A 391 13.86 -26.44 26.71
N LYS A 392 13.18 -27.16 27.60
CA LYS A 392 13.65 -27.42 28.98
C LYS A 392 15.02 -28.09 28.98
N THR A 393 15.18 -29.16 28.20
CA THR A 393 16.38 -29.98 28.19
C THR A 393 17.59 -29.26 27.59
N LEU A 394 17.44 -28.56 26.46
CA LEU A 394 18.56 -27.76 25.91
C LEU A 394 18.97 -26.61 26.84
N LYS A 395 18.04 -25.96 27.54
CA LYS A 395 18.40 -24.99 28.58
C LYS A 395 19.18 -25.65 29.72
N GLY A 396 18.67 -26.74 30.29
CA GLY A 396 19.33 -27.44 31.41
C GLY A 396 20.72 -27.96 31.04
N LEU A 397 20.92 -28.39 29.79
CA LEU A 397 22.23 -28.73 29.25
C LEU A 397 23.16 -27.50 29.16
N TYR A 398 22.66 -26.34 28.73
CA TYR A 398 23.45 -25.11 28.64
C TYR A 398 23.83 -24.51 29.99
N GLU A 399 22.98 -24.66 31.01
CA GLU A 399 23.26 -24.24 32.39
C GLU A 399 24.40 -25.04 33.04
N ASN A 400 24.74 -26.22 32.50
CA ASN A 400 25.96 -26.92 32.88
C ASN A 400 27.20 -26.18 32.33
N THR A 401 28.10 -25.78 33.24
CA THR A 401 29.30 -24.98 32.92
C THR A 401 30.29 -25.67 31.98
N ALA A 402 30.34 -27.00 31.92
CA ALA A 402 31.20 -27.71 30.95
C ALA A 402 30.64 -27.61 29.53
N VAL A 403 29.31 -27.66 29.39
CA VAL A 403 28.61 -27.61 28.10
C VAL A 403 28.64 -26.20 27.50
N SER A 404 28.31 -25.17 28.29
CA SER A 404 28.40 -23.77 27.83
C SER A 404 29.84 -23.39 27.45
N ASN A 405 30.84 -23.81 28.22
CA ASN A 405 32.25 -23.65 27.83
C ASN A 405 32.61 -24.40 26.54
N TYR A 406 32.14 -25.64 26.35
CA TYR A 406 32.38 -26.38 25.10
C TYR A 406 31.72 -25.70 23.88
N ILE A 407 30.50 -25.17 24.03
CA ILE A 407 29.80 -24.40 23.00
C ILE A 407 30.56 -23.09 22.67
N GLY A 408 31.10 -22.42 23.69
CA GLY A 408 31.99 -21.26 23.55
C GLY A 408 33.28 -21.57 22.79
N LEU A 409 33.96 -22.67 23.14
CA LEU A 409 35.15 -23.17 22.43
C LEU A 409 34.88 -23.59 20.97
N LYS A 410 33.61 -23.79 20.60
CA LYS A 410 33.17 -24.01 19.21
C LYS A 410 32.64 -22.74 18.51
N ASN A 411 32.69 -21.59 19.18
CA ASN A 411 32.13 -20.32 18.74
C ASN A 411 30.64 -20.43 18.32
N LYS A 412 29.88 -21.29 19.00
CA LYS A 412 28.45 -21.54 18.72
C LYS A 412 27.49 -20.88 19.72
N THR A 413 28.01 -20.08 20.68
CA THR A 413 27.23 -19.53 21.81
C THR A 413 25.98 -18.79 21.37
N ALA A 414 26.12 -17.79 20.49
CA ALA A 414 24.98 -16.99 20.03
C ALA A 414 23.93 -17.83 19.28
N HIS A 415 24.36 -18.74 18.40
CA HIS A 415 23.47 -19.65 17.66
C HIS A 415 22.72 -20.62 18.59
N TYR A 416 23.37 -21.09 19.67
CA TYR A 416 22.72 -21.94 20.67
C TYR A 416 21.72 -21.15 21.53
N GLN A 417 22.11 -19.96 22.01
CA GLN A 417 21.24 -19.05 22.77
C GLN A 417 20.01 -18.64 21.94
N GLN A 418 20.19 -18.36 20.65
CA GLN A 418 19.14 -18.06 19.69
C GLN A 418 18.18 -19.25 19.49
N LEU A 419 18.69 -20.47 19.32
CA LEU A 419 17.86 -21.68 19.22
C LEU A 419 17.01 -21.90 20.48
N VAL A 420 17.59 -21.75 21.67
CA VAL A 420 16.87 -21.84 22.96
C VAL A 420 15.83 -20.71 23.09
N GLY A 421 16.14 -19.50 22.62
CA GLY A 421 15.20 -18.38 22.58
C GLY A 421 14.01 -18.60 21.65
N HIS A 422 14.23 -19.13 20.44
CA HIS A 422 13.15 -19.49 19.52
C HIS A 422 12.28 -20.63 20.09
N LEU A 423 12.90 -21.64 20.73
CA LEU A 423 12.21 -22.70 21.46
C LEU A 423 11.38 -22.16 22.64
N PHE A 424 11.83 -21.12 23.33
CA PHE A 424 11.03 -20.46 24.37
C PHE A 424 9.79 -19.79 23.80
N ILE A 425 9.93 -18.96 22.75
CA ILE A 425 8.81 -18.25 22.12
C ILE A 425 7.75 -19.25 21.65
N ILE A 426 8.15 -20.28 20.90
CA ILE A 426 7.20 -21.26 20.33
C ILE A 426 6.63 -22.20 21.40
N SER A 427 7.42 -22.65 22.38
CA SER A 427 6.86 -23.48 23.46
C SER A 427 5.94 -22.68 24.40
N THR A 428 6.06 -21.36 24.47
CA THR A 428 5.14 -20.48 25.20
C THR A 428 3.89 -20.18 24.38
N ALA A 429 4.02 -19.88 23.08
CA ALA A 429 2.88 -19.70 22.16
C ALA A 429 1.98 -20.94 22.04
N LEU A 430 2.54 -22.14 22.18
CA LEU A 430 1.80 -23.40 22.16
C LEU A 430 1.24 -23.80 23.53
N ASP A 431 1.61 -23.14 24.62
CA ASP A 431 1.20 -23.49 25.99
C ASP A 431 0.04 -22.60 26.47
N GLN A 432 -1.05 -23.24 26.91
CA GLN A 432 -2.26 -22.55 27.39
C GLN A 432 -2.30 -22.41 28.92
N SER A 433 -1.21 -22.77 29.62
CA SER A 433 -1.08 -22.58 31.07
C SER A 433 -0.53 -21.18 31.41
N SER A 434 -1.18 -20.49 32.35
CA SER A 434 -0.93 -19.09 32.70
C SER A 434 0.29 -18.85 33.60
N GLU A 435 1.17 -19.85 33.77
CA GLU A 435 2.20 -19.87 34.83
C GLU A 435 3.62 -19.46 34.37
N ARG A 436 3.85 -19.24 33.06
CA ARG A 436 5.18 -18.90 32.52
C ARG A 436 5.51 -17.41 32.65
N ASN A 437 5.83 -16.97 33.86
CA ASN A 437 6.25 -15.60 34.15
C ASN A 437 7.68 -15.30 33.62
N GLU A 438 7.79 -14.39 32.64
CA GLU A 438 9.08 -13.97 32.01
C GLU A 438 10.11 -13.44 33.02
N SER A 439 9.68 -12.85 34.14
CA SER A 439 10.57 -12.16 35.09
C SER A 439 11.58 -13.07 35.81
N ILE A 440 11.37 -14.38 35.79
CA ILE A 440 12.16 -15.37 36.54
C ILE A 440 13.39 -15.86 35.72
N TRP A 441 13.43 -15.65 34.39
CA TRP A 441 14.35 -16.36 33.50
C TRP A 441 15.46 -15.47 32.94
N ARG A 442 16.72 -15.86 33.21
CA ARG A 442 17.93 -15.17 32.75
C ARG A 442 18.96 -16.13 32.14
N ILE A 443 19.72 -15.63 31.18
CA ILE A 443 20.98 -16.23 30.69
C ILE A 443 22.04 -15.12 30.77
N ASP A 444 23.23 -15.43 31.30
CA ASP A 444 24.32 -14.46 31.53
C ASP A 444 23.85 -13.17 32.24
N ASN A 445 22.95 -13.32 33.21
CA ASN A 445 22.23 -12.26 33.94
C ASN A 445 21.31 -11.32 33.11
N LYS A 446 21.20 -11.46 31.79
CA LYS A 446 20.19 -10.77 30.96
C LYS A 446 18.87 -11.55 30.96
N LYS A 447 17.71 -10.91 30.78
CA LYS A 447 16.45 -11.68 30.59
C LYS A 447 16.51 -12.40 29.25
N LEU A 448 15.74 -13.49 29.12
CA LEU A 448 15.71 -14.26 27.88
C LEU A 448 15.23 -13.44 26.66
N ARG A 449 14.35 -12.44 26.85
CA ARG A 449 13.94 -11.50 25.79
C ARG A 449 15.11 -10.61 25.35
N ASP A 450 15.79 -9.96 26.29
CA ASP A 450 16.96 -9.12 26.04
C ASP A 450 18.05 -9.86 25.22
N VAL A 451 18.27 -11.15 25.51
CA VAL A 451 19.22 -12.03 24.79
C VAL A 451 18.79 -12.32 23.35
N ILE A 452 17.48 -12.37 23.07
CA ILE A 452 16.94 -12.55 21.71
C ILE A 452 17.05 -11.24 20.93
N GLU A 453 16.78 -10.10 21.58
CA GLU A 453 16.92 -8.76 21.01
C GLU A 453 18.39 -8.45 20.66
N ASP A 454 19.35 -8.76 21.53
CA ASP A 454 20.79 -8.54 21.30
C ASP A 454 21.39 -9.30 20.09
N VAL A 455 20.79 -10.43 19.66
CA VAL A 455 21.39 -11.33 18.65
C VAL A 455 20.94 -11.03 17.21
N HIS A 456 19.83 -10.27 17.05
CA HIS A 456 19.29 -9.72 15.81
C HIS A 456 19.06 -10.72 14.65
N TYR A 457 17.83 -11.24 14.52
CA TYR A 457 16.93 -10.99 13.36
C TYR A 457 15.64 -11.84 13.41
N PHE A 458 14.57 -11.28 13.98
CA PHE A 458 13.27 -11.31 13.31
C PHE A 458 13.11 -9.96 12.60
N PRO A 459 12.60 -9.90 11.36
CA PRO A 459 12.55 -8.64 10.61
C PRO A 459 11.52 -7.68 11.22
N ASP A 460 11.99 -6.49 11.56
CA ASP A 460 11.31 -5.20 11.74
C ASP A 460 9.84 -5.23 12.23
N GLY A 461 9.66 -4.98 13.54
CA GLY A 461 8.40 -4.45 14.11
C GLY A 461 7.20 -5.40 14.23
N ASP A 462 7.16 -6.50 13.49
CA ASP A 462 6.00 -7.42 13.44
C ASP A 462 6.06 -8.56 14.49
N TRP A 463 6.34 -8.19 15.75
CA TRP A 463 6.10 -9.05 16.92
C TRP A 463 4.61 -9.33 17.20
N HIS A 464 3.69 -8.66 16.48
CA HIS A 464 2.26 -8.95 16.49
C HIS A 464 1.79 -9.23 15.05
N PRO A 465 1.05 -10.33 14.76
CA PRO A 465 0.60 -10.66 13.41
C PRO A 465 -0.58 -9.78 12.91
N GLN A 466 -0.65 -8.51 13.33
CA GLN A 466 -1.63 -7.54 12.82
C GLN A 466 -1.25 -7.00 11.44
N ASN A 467 0.06 -6.85 11.14
CA ASN A 467 0.55 -6.21 9.92
C ASN A 467 1.31 -7.13 8.96
N THR A 468 1.69 -8.36 9.34
CA THR A 468 2.31 -9.30 8.39
C THR A 468 1.32 -9.59 7.25
N PRO A 469 1.59 -9.20 6.00
CA PRO A 469 0.60 -9.31 4.95
C PRO A 469 0.38 -10.78 4.60
N TYR A 470 -0.79 -11.30 4.95
CA TYR A 470 -1.31 -12.53 4.34
C TYR A 470 -1.27 -12.37 2.81
N PRO A 471 -0.93 -13.41 2.04
CA PRO A 471 -0.97 -13.34 0.58
C PRO A 471 -2.43 -13.09 0.15
N ALA A 472 -2.72 -11.84 -0.23
CA ALA A 472 -4.07 -11.34 -0.43
C ALA A 472 -4.82 -12.16 -1.48
N ASN A 473 -5.75 -12.99 -1.02
CA ASN A 473 -6.79 -13.68 -1.78
C ASN A 473 -7.79 -14.27 -0.79
N GLU A 474 -9.06 -13.90 -0.95
CA GLU A 474 -10.11 -14.22 0.01
C GLU A 474 -10.37 -15.74 0.10
N VAL A 475 -10.31 -16.29 1.31
CA VAL A 475 -11.21 -17.39 1.65
C VAL A 475 -12.54 -16.72 1.96
N LYS A 476 -13.62 -17.05 1.23
CA LYS A 476 -14.95 -16.52 1.53
C LYS A 476 -15.27 -16.71 3.01
N ARG A 477 -15.43 -15.60 3.73
CA ARG A 477 -15.91 -15.57 5.12
C ARG A 477 -17.28 -16.24 5.14
N VAL A 478 -17.59 -17.00 6.19
CA VAL A 478 -18.99 -17.35 6.47
C VAL A 478 -19.73 -16.03 6.67
N GLU A 479 -20.78 -15.79 5.90
CA GLU A 479 -21.56 -14.56 5.99
C GLU A 479 -22.13 -14.44 7.41
N ARG A 480 -21.92 -13.29 8.07
CA ARG A 480 -22.35 -13.08 9.46
C ARG A 480 -23.87 -13.11 9.50
N PRO A 481 -24.51 -14.05 10.23
CA PRO A 481 -25.95 -14.01 10.45
C PRO A 481 -26.31 -12.71 11.16
N THR A 482 -27.44 -12.13 10.79
CA THR A 482 -28.01 -10.97 11.49
C THR A 482 -28.22 -11.32 12.97
N GLU A 483 -27.92 -10.38 13.85
CA GLU A 483 -28.12 -10.55 15.28
C GLU A 483 -29.64 -10.57 15.57
N PRO A 484 -30.18 -11.62 16.21
CA PRO A 484 -31.63 -11.82 16.30
C PRO A 484 -32.28 -10.87 17.31
N VAL A 485 -33.06 -9.91 16.80
CA VAL A 485 -33.87 -8.96 17.57
C VAL A 485 -35.22 -9.58 17.92
N GLU A 486 -35.68 -9.43 19.16
CA GLU A 486 -36.97 -9.95 19.61
C GLU A 486 -38.14 -9.15 18.99
N PRO A 487 -39.13 -9.79 18.34
CA PRO A 487 -40.15 -9.08 17.55
C PRO A 487 -41.26 -8.48 18.43
N SER A 488 -41.21 -7.16 18.65
CA SER A 488 -42.18 -6.42 19.49
C SER A 488 -43.28 -5.72 18.67
N VAL A 489 -44.38 -6.42 18.35
CA VAL A 489 -45.57 -5.86 17.68
C VAL A 489 -46.86 -6.45 18.27
N GLU A 490 -47.91 -5.63 18.44
CA GLU A 490 -49.23 -6.10 18.89
C GLU A 490 -50.03 -6.78 17.77
N LEU A 491 -50.81 -7.81 18.12
CA LEU A 491 -51.51 -8.68 17.16
C LEU A 491 -52.79 -8.03 16.59
N PRO A 492 -52.94 -7.90 15.24
CA PRO A 492 -54.18 -7.41 14.63
C PRO A 492 -55.38 -8.34 14.86
N THR A 493 -56.56 -7.77 15.13
CA THR A 493 -57.68 -8.50 15.76
C THR A 493 -58.74 -9.08 14.81
N PHE A 494 -58.56 -9.04 13.48
CA PHE A 494 -59.54 -9.60 12.53
C PHE A 494 -58.94 -10.00 11.18
N ILE A 495 -59.48 -11.04 10.55
CA ILE A 495 -59.13 -11.51 9.20
C ILE A 495 -60.42 -11.58 8.35
N PRO A 496 -60.54 -10.82 7.25
CA PRO A 496 -61.64 -10.97 6.29
C PRO A 496 -61.38 -12.16 5.33
N GLU A 497 -62.47 -12.74 4.79
CA GLU A 497 -62.38 -13.82 3.79
C GLU A 497 -61.74 -13.34 2.47
N PRO A 498 -61.00 -14.21 1.75
CA PRO A 498 -60.26 -13.82 0.55
C PRO A 498 -61.20 -13.48 -0.63
N PRO A 499 -61.04 -12.32 -1.28
CA PRO A 499 -61.74 -12.00 -2.51
C PRO A 499 -61.24 -12.87 -3.68
N ALA A 500 -62.02 -12.91 -4.77
CA ALA A 500 -61.61 -13.59 -6.00
C ALA A 500 -60.29 -13.03 -6.54
N VAL A 501 -59.43 -13.91 -7.09
CA VAL A 501 -58.11 -13.54 -7.59
C VAL A 501 -58.23 -12.55 -8.75
N VAL A 502 -57.59 -11.39 -8.58
CA VAL A 502 -57.36 -10.39 -9.63
C VAL A 502 -55.97 -10.67 -10.19
N GLU A 503 -55.87 -10.96 -11.49
CA GLU A 503 -54.58 -11.21 -12.13
C GLU A 503 -53.73 -9.91 -12.17
N ASN A 504 -52.40 -10.04 -12.26
CA ASN A 504 -51.54 -8.86 -12.38
C ASN A 504 -51.77 -8.21 -13.76
N PRO A 505 -52.08 -6.90 -13.85
CA PRO A 505 -52.40 -6.24 -15.12
C PRO A 505 -51.19 -6.10 -16.08
N GLY A 506 -49.98 -6.36 -15.59
CA GLY A 506 -48.73 -6.17 -16.33
C GLY A 506 -48.17 -4.75 -16.17
N ASP A 507 -47.22 -4.43 -17.03
CA ASP A 507 -46.60 -3.10 -17.09
C ASP A 507 -47.64 -2.02 -17.43
N PRO A 508 -47.50 -0.79 -16.90
CA PRO A 508 -48.34 0.33 -17.31
C PRO A 508 -48.19 0.59 -18.81
N PRO A 509 -49.24 1.10 -19.50
CA PRO A 509 -49.11 1.50 -20.89
C PRO A 509 -47.96 2.50 -21.05
N ALA A 510 -47.15 2.31 -22.09
CA ALA A 510 -45.94 3.11 -22.31
C ALA A 510 -46.30 4.59 -22.54
N VAL A 511 -45.62 5.49 -21.82
CA VAL A 511 -45.88 6.94 -21.93
C VAL A 511 -45.52 7.43 -23.32
N VAL A 512 -46.51 7.98 -24.03
CA VAL A 512 -46.29 8.58 -25.36
C VAL A 512 -45.80 10.01 -25.17
N GLU A 513 -44.55 10.26 -25.54
CA GLU A 513 -43.87 11.55 -25.39
C GLU A 513 -44.25 12.55 -26.49
N ASP A 514 -44.30 13.83 -26.14
CA ASP A 514 -44.65 14.93 -27.06
C ASP A 514 -43.43 15.29 -27.92
N PRO A 515 -43.47 15.13 -29.26
CA PRO A 515 -42.33 15.46 -30.10
C PRO A 515 -42.14 16.99 -30.12
N SER A 516 -41.11 17.46 -29.43
CA SER A 516 -40.77 18.88 -29.20
C SER A 516 -41.10 19.81 -30.37
N ALA A 517 -42.12 20.65 -30.20
CA ALA A 517 -42.59 21.58 -31.23
C ALA A 517 -41.48 22.50 -31.76
N THR A 518 -41.45 22.70 -33.08
CA THR A 518 -40.56 23.63 -33.77
C THR A 518 -41.37 24.72 -34.49
N PRO A 519 -40.90 25.97 -34.56
CA PRO A 519 -41.61 27.02 -35.28
C PRO A 519 -41.58 26.74 -36.79
N ARG A 520 -42.75 26.74 -37.42
CA ARG A 520 -42.91 26.45 -38.85
C ARG A 520 -41.99 27.34 -39.70
N PRO A 521 -41.04 26.76 -40.47
CA PRO A 521 -40.20 27.52 -41.38
C PRO A 521 -41.00 28.03 -42.59
N GLU A 522 -40.44 28.97 -43.35
CA GLU A 522 -40.99 29.37 -44.65
C GLU A 522 -40.67 28.31 -45.74
N ALA A 523 -41.57 28.15 -46.71
CA ALA A 523 -41.42 27.15 -47.77
C ALA A 523 -40.19 27.43 -48.66
N PRO A 524 -39.39 26.40 -49.01
CA PRO A 524 -38.26 26.58 -49.92
C PRO A 524 -38.74 27.03 -51.31
N GLY A 525 -37.92 27.87 -51.95
CA GLY A 525 -38.21 28.44 -53.27
C GLY A 525 -38.00 27.45 -54.43
N GLN A 526 -37.82 27.98 -55.64
CA GLN A 526 -37.40 27.14 -56.77
C GLN A 526 -36.00 26.56 -56.54
N ALA A 527 -35.80 25.31 -56.97
CA ALA A 527 -34.53 24.60 -56.78
C ALA A 527 -33.37 25.27 -57.52
N VAL A 528 -32.22 25.36 -56.84
CA VAL A 528 -30.98 25.97 -57.35
C VAL A 528 -29.97 24.86 -57.66
N GLU A 529 -29.33 24.89 -58.82
CA GLU A 529 -28.23 23.96 -59.15
C GLU A 529 -26.94 24.32 -58.40
N LYS A 530 -26.14 23.32 -58.03
CA LYS A 530 -24.86 23.54 -57.33
C LYS A 530 -23.81 24.12 -58.28
N PRO A 531 -23.25 25.32 -58.02
CA PRO A 531 -22.23 25.91 -58.89
C PRO A 531 -20.91 25.11 -58.84
N GLN A 532 -20.18 25.15 -59.95
CA GLN A 532 -18.82 24.60 -60.07
C GLN A 532 -17.78 25.71 -59.82
N PRO A 533 -16.65 25.41 -59.15
CA PRO A 533 -15.59 26.40 -58.91
C PRO A 533 -14.88 26.78 -60.22
N PRO A 534 -14.44 28.04 -60.39
CA PRO A 534 -13.66 28.47 -61.53
C PRO A 534 -12.24 27.87 -61.50
N ALA A 535 -11.69 27.54 -62.67
CA ALA A 535 -10.33 27.06 -62.81
C ALA A 535 -9.37 28.24 -63.06
N LEU A 536 -8.33 28.37 -62.22
CA LEU A 536 -7.29 29.41 -62.31
C LEU A 536 -5.92 28.79 -62.58
N ASP A 537 -5.03 29.53 -63.25
CA ASP A 537 -3.62 29.16 -63.37
C ASP A 537 -2.85 29.44 -62.06
N PRO A 538 -1.69 28.79 -61.81
CA PRO A 538 -0.98 28.92 -60.54
C PRO A 538 -0.55 30.35 -60.16
N ILE A 539 -0.34 31.24 -61.13
CA ILE A 539 0.05 32.63 -60.86
C ILE A 539 -1.19 33.45 -60.48
N SER A 540 -2.30 33.28 -61.21
CA SER A 540 -3.60 33.87 -60.82
C SER A 540 -4.07 33.36 -59.45
N ASP A 541 -3.86 32.08 -59.15
CA ASP A 541 -4.20 31.44 -57.87
C ASP A 541 -3.41 32.00 -56.69
N LEU A 542 -2.13 32.35 -56.88
CA LEU A 542 -1.33 33.06 -55.87
C LEU A 542 -1.76 34.53 -55.74
N LEU A 543 -1.83 35.26 -56.86
CA LEU A 543 -2.12 36.69 -56.87
C LEU A 543 -3.49 37.03 -56.25
N PHE A 544 -4.55 36.24 -56.48
CA PHE A 544 -5.84 36.52 -55.83
C PHE A 544 -5.79 36.29 -54.32
N ARG A 545 -5.04 35.29 -53.84
CA ARG A 545 -4.89 34.99 -52.40
C ARG A 545 -4.13 36.09 -51.67
N GLU A 546 -3.11 36.66 -52.32
CA GLU A 546 -2.36 37.80 -51.78
C GLU A 546 -3.20 39.09 -51.74
N ILE A 547 -4.16 39.27 -52.68
CA ILE A 547 -5.14 40.37 -52.59
C ILE A 547 -6.17 40.08 -51.49
N GLU A 548 -6.64 38.83 -51.34
CA GLU A 548 -7.60 38.42 -50.30
C GLU A 548 -7.00 38.50 -48.88
N SER A 549 -5.70 38.22 -48.70
CA SER A 549 -4.95 38.43 -47.45
C SER A 549 -4.63 39.91 -47.19
N GLY A 550 -4.73 40.77 -48.21
CA GLY A 550 -4.31 42.18 -48.16
C GLY A 550 -2.80 42.39 -48.21
N GLU A 551 -2.03 41.36 -48.62
CA GLU A 551 -0.59 41.44 -48.86
C GLU A 551 -0.29 42.21 -50.16
N LEU A 552 -0.98 41.88 -51.25
CA LEU A 552 -0.91 42.58 -52.54
C LEU A 552 -1.99 43.69 -52.61
N LYS A 553 -1.58 44.92 -52.95
CA LYS A 553 -2.41 46.13 -52.81
C LYS A 553 -2.55 46.91 -54.12
N LYS A 554 -3.67 47.62 -54.25
CA LYS A 554 -3.95 48.47 -55.41
C LYS A 554 -3.15 49.77 -55.34
N TYR A 555 -2.43 50.10 -56.43
CA TYR A 555 -1.67 51.34 -56.56
C TYR A 555 -2.46 52.40 -57.34
N ASP A 556 -2.90 53.46 -56.65
CA ASP A 556 -3.73 54.53 -57.23
C ASP A 556 -2.92 55.69 -57.84
N ARG A 557 -2.60 55.53 -59.14
CA ARG A 557 -2.25 56.59 -60.13
C ARG A 557 -0.89 57.31 -60.04
N TYR A 558 -0.48 57.78 -61.22
CA TYR A 558 0.66 58.65 -61.53
C TYR A 558 2.03 58.15 -61.05
N VAL A 559 2.57 57.22 -61.83
CA VAL A 559 4.00 56.91 -61.84
C VAL A 559 4.72 57.92 -62.75
N TYR A 560 5.89 58.39 -62.32
CA TYR A 560 6.75 59.30 -63.07
C TYR A 560 7.88 58.53 -63.77
N ALA A 561 8.70 59.19 -64.57
CA ALA A 561 9.93 58.58 -65.05
C ALA A 561 10.90 58.55 -63.86
N GLU A 562 11.37 57.36 -63.48
CA GLU A 562 12.20 57.17 -62.30
C GLU A 562 13.69 57.16 -62.68
N THR A 563 14.53 57.71 -61.81
CA THR A 563 15.99 57.76 -62.06
C THR A 563 16.65 56.51 -61.51
N LEU A 564 17.00 55.57 -62.38
CA LEU A 564 17.84 54.43 -62.02
C LEU A 564 19.27 54.94 -61.77
N VAL A 565 19.69 54.93 -60.51
CA VAL A 565 21.07 55.21 -60.12
C VAL A 565 21.86 53.92 -60.19
N LEU A 566 22.76 53.82 -61.16
CA LEU A 566 23.69 52.69 -61.31
C LEU A 566 25.03 53.05 -60.68
N THR A 567 25.65 52.07 -60.01
CA THR A 567 26.95 52.21 -59.36
C THR A 567 27.92 51.16 -59.89
N SER A 568 29.17 51.55 -60.09
CA SER A 568 30.26 50.66 -60.48
C SER A 568 31.52 51.07 -59.72
N ARG A 569 32.32 50.10 -59.27
CA ARG A 569 33.51 50.34 -58.44
C ARG A 569 34.76 49.89 -59.17
N ILE A 570 35.80 50.71 -59.09
CA ILE A 570 37.16 50.39 -59.55
C ILE A 570 38.06 50.29 -58.31
N ASP A 571 38.91 49.27 -58.24
CA ASP A 571 39.84 49.00 -57.14
C ASP A 571 41.30 49.07 -57.63
N SER A 572 42.20 49.68 -56.84
CA SER A 572 43.63 49.88 -57.16
C SER A 572 44.48 50.01 -55.87
N GLN A 573 45.82 50.11 -55.96
CA GLN A 573 46.75 50.14 -54.82
C GLN A 573 47.89 51.17 -54.95
N ILE A 574 48.30 51.78 -53.81
CA ILE A 574 49.39 52.79 -53.70
C ILE A 574 50.25 52.59 -52.42
N SER A 575 51.42 53.26 -52.27
CA SER A 575 52.42 52.98 -51.21
C SER A 575 53.14 54.22 -50.62
N ILE A 576 53.33 54.28 -49.29
CA ILE A 576 53.89 55.43 -48.51
C ILE A 576 54.75 54.96 -47.28
N LYS A 577 55.83 55.66 -46.82
CA LYS A 577 56.78 55.16 -45.75
C LYS A 577 57.47 56.25 -44.85
N ASN A 578 57.44 56.16 -43.49
CA ASN A 578 58.05 57.11 -42.50
C ASN A 578 58.20 56.55 -41.03
N PHE A 579 59.29 56.79 -40.25
CA PHE A 579 59.59 56.09 -38.94
C PHE A 579 60.37 56.89 -37.83
N LYS A 580 60.28 56.46 -36.54
CA LYS A 580 60.91 56.98 -35.25
C LYS A 580 61.20 55.88 -34.17
N THR A 581 61.57 56.18 -32.90
CA THR A 581 61.99 55.17 -31.85
C THR A 581 61.89 55.60 -30.34
N VAL A 582 61.46 54.70 -29.42
CA VAL A 582 61.31 54.93 -27.95
C VAL A 582 62.08 53.90 -27.07
N THR A 583 62.43 54.24 -25.81
CA THR A 583 63.14 53.40 -24.82
C THR A 583 62.56 53.47 -23.39
N LEU A 584 62.55 52.35 -22.64
CA LEU A 584 62.10 52.21 -21.25
C LEU A 584 63.18 51.66 -20.29
N TYR A 585 63.03 51.96 -18.99
CA TYR A 585 63.93 51.53 -17.91
C TYR A 585 63.18 51.04 -16.65
N HIS A 586 63.82 50.15 -15.88
CA HIS A 586 63.36 49.71 -14.55
C HIS A 586 63.60 50.76 -13.45
N PRO A 587 62.99 50.62 -12.25
CA PRO A 587 63.27 51.47 -11.08
C PRO A 587 64.73 51.47 -10.61
N ASP A 588 65.52 50.45 -10.95
CA ASP A 588 66.96 50.35 -10.65
C ASP A 588 67.86 51.01 -11.72
N GLY A 589 67.27 51.53 -12.79
CA GLY A 589 67.99 52.18 -13.90
C GLY A 589 68.47 51.24 -15.02
N SER A 590 68.18 49.93 -14.96
CA SER A 590 68.47 49.01 -16.06
C SER A 590 67.50 49.18 -17.24
N VAL A 591 67.95 48.91 -18.48
CA VAL A 591 67.11 49.03 -19.69
C VAL A 591 66.05 47.93 -19.68
N TYR A 592 64.78 48.33 -19.76
CA TYR A 592 63.64 47.41 -19.82
C TYR A 592 63.26 47.07 -21.27
N GLN A 593 63.18 48.06 -22.16
CA GLN A 593 62.76 47.84 -23.56
C GLN A 593 63.24 48.93 -24.52
N LYS A 594 63.38 48.60 -25.82
CA LYS A 594 63.56 49.54 -26.93
C LYS A 594 62.61 49.17 -28.07
N ILE A 595 61.98 50.17 -28.69
CA ILE A 595 60.85 49.96 -29.58
C ILE A 595 60.92 50.96 -30.76
N PRO A 596 61.11 50.51 -32.02
CA PRO A 596 60.90 51.36 -33.20
C PRO A 596 59.40 51.57 -33.42
N VAL A 597 59.02 52.74 -33.94
CA VAL A 597 57.62 53.18 -34.05
C VAL A 597 57.46 53.98 -35.35
N ASP A 598 56.43 53.74 -36.14
CA ASP A 598 56.10 54.55 -37.32
C ASP A 598 55.84 56.03 -36.95
N TYR A 599 55.97 56.96 -37.90
CA TYR A 599 55.75 58.38 -37.58
C TYR A 599 54.36 58.61 -36.98
N GLY A 600 54.31 59.35 -35.86
CA GLY A 600 53.06 59.79 -35.25
C GLY A 600 52.26 58.70 -34.54
N GLN A 601 52.63 57.42 -34.70
CA GLN A 601 52.05 56.34 -33.89
C GLN A 601 52.34 56.61 -32.41
N GLY A 602 51.30 56.57 -31.59
CA GLY A 602 51.43 56.60 -30.14
C GLY A 602 51.88 55.25 -29.62
N ILE A 603 52.65 55.22 -28.55
CA ILE A 603 53.01 53.96 -27.90
C ILE A 603 52.43 53.87 -26.48
N VAL A 604 51.53 52.91 -26.30
CA VAL A 604 50.96 52.58 -24.98
C VAL A 604 52.03 51.85 -24.17
N LEU A 605 52.67 52.61 -23.28
CA LEU A 605 53.59 52.06 -22.30
C LEU A 605 52.77 51.54 -21.13
N ASN A 606 52.70 50.22 -20.98
CA ASN A 606 51.97 49.60 -19.87
C ASN A 606 52.39 50.21 -18.52
N PRO A 607 51.47 50.37 -17.55
CA PRO A 607 51.82 50.72 -16.18
C PRO A 607 52.91 49.77 -15.67
N TYR A 608 53.93 50.30 -15.00
CA TYR A 608 54.96 49.44 -14.43
C TYR A 608 54.31 48.60 -13.30
N PRO A 609 54.26 47.27 -13.43
CA PRO A 609 53.41 46.45 -12.57
C PRO A 609 53.90 46.49 -11.13
N PHE A 610 52.97 46.80 -10.23
CA PHE A 610 53.09 46.64 -8.78
C PHE A 610 51.91 45.77 -8.34
N GLU A 611 52.15 44.77 -7.50
CA GLU A 611 51.09 43.89 -7.02
C GLU A 611 50.21 44.64 -6.01
N GLU A 612 48.88 44.67 -6.24
CA GLU A 612 47.94 45.36 -5.34
C GLU A 612 47.89 44.71 -3.96
N SER A 613 47.74 45.55 -2.92
CA SER A 613 47.45 45.07 -1.57
C SER A 613 45.97 45.26 -1.24
N PRO A 614 45.31 44.28 -0.59
CA PRO A 614 43.94 44.48 -0.09
C PRO A 614 43.83 45.65 0.90
N ALA A 615 44.90 45.95 1.66
CA ALA A 615 44.95 47.04 2.64
C ALA A 615 45.33 48.40 2.04
N TYR A 616 46.09 48.43 0.93
CA TYR A 616 46.63 49.64 0.31
C TYR A 616 46.55 49.59 -1.22
N THR A 617 45.95 50.61 -1.84
CA THR A 617 46.21 50.87 -3.26
C THR A 617 47.59 51.49 -3.42
N TYR A 618 48.45 50.81 -4.18
CA TYR A 618 49.60 51.44 -4.82
C TYR A 618 49.12 52.07 -6.12
N GLU A 619 48.96 53.39 -6.13
CA GLU A 619 48.57 54.12 -7.32
C GLU A 619 49.82 54.39 -8.17
N TRP A 620 49.97 53.63 -9.27
CA TRP A 620 50.96 53.96 -10.29
C TRP A 620 50.64 55.35 -10.86
N LEU A 621 51.59 56.28 -10.77
CA LEU A 621 51.36 57.66 -11.16
C LEU A 621 51.54 57.87 -12.66
N ARG A 622 52.73 57.51 -13.18
CA ARG A 622 53.13 57.69 -14.59
C ARG A 622 54.55 57.18 -14.85
N TRP A 623 54.85 57.03 -16.15
CA TRP A 623 56.21 57.13 -16.67
C TRP A 623 56.70 58.60 -16.66
N VAL A 624 58.00 58.80 -16.42
CA VAL A 624 58.68 60.10 -16.31
C VAL A 624 60.00 60.12 -17.09
N ARG A 625 60.36 61.26 -17.67
CA ARG A 625 61.67 61.53 -18.29
C ARG A 625 62.59 62.12 -17.20
N LEU A 626 63.80 61.59 -17.06
CA LEU A 626 64.81 62.17 -16.17
C LEU A 626 65.51 63.33 -16.91
N LEU A 627 65.60 64.50 -16.28
CA LEU A 627 66.35 65.64 -16.80
C LEU A 627 67.82 65.58 -16.31
N PRO A 628 68.78 66.22 -17.02
CA PRO A 628 70.21 66.18 -16.66
C PRO A 628 70.56 66.78 -15.28
N ASN A 629 69.63 67.53 -14.67
CA ASN A 629 69.75 68.08 -13.31
C ASN A 629 69.24 67.12 -12.20
N GLY A 630 68.71 65.94 -12.57
CA GLY A 630 68.14 64.96 -11.65
C GLY A 630 66.63 65.10 -11.40
N GLU A 631 65.95 66.08 -12.00
CA GLU A 631 64.50 66.25 -11.86
C GLU A 631 63.72 65.28 -12.76
N THR A 632 62.53 64.84 -12.31
CA THR A 632 61.63 63.98 -13.08
C THR A 632 60.45 64.78 -13.64
N VAL A 633 60.31 64.84 -14.97
CA VAL A 633 59.15 65.44 -15.65
C VAL A 633 58.25 64.37 -16.27
N SER A 634 57.00 64.69 -16.57
CA SER A 634 56.08 63.72 -17.20
C SER A 634 56.64 63.20 -18.51
N ALA A 635 56.48 61.90 -18.77
CA ALA A 635 56.58 61.38 -20.12
C ALA A 635 55.35 61.81 -20.94
N ASP A 636 55.56 62.13 -22.21
CA ASP A 636 54.56 62.00 -23.24
C ASP A 636 55.16 61.18 -24.39
N VAL A 637 54.34 60.28 -24.93
CA VAL A 637 54.63 59.31 -26.00
C VAL A 637 53.34 58.93 -26.76
N SER A 638 52.23 59.66 -26.55
CA SER A 638 50.95 59.37 -27.23
C SER A 638 50.99 59.67 -28.73
N CYS A 639 52.05 60.31 -29.21
CA CYS A 639 52.37 60.54 -30.62
C CYS A 639 53.90 60.58 -30.75
N VAL A 640 54.53 59.57 -31.35
CA VAL A 640 56.00 59.49 -31.44
C VAL A 640 56.49 60.21 -32.72
N THR A 641 56.86 61.47 -32.56
CA THR A 641 57.46 62.30 -33.63
C THR A 641 58.98 62.46 -33.50
N GLU A 642 59.54 62.26 -32.29
CA GLU A 642 60.98 62.25 -31.97
C GLU A 642 61.40 60.98 -31.18
N ASN A 643 62.66 60.92 -30.71
CA ASN A 643 63.20 59.75 -29.99
C ASN A 643 63.29 59.95 -28.46
N ILE A 644 62.76 59.01 -27.66
CA ILE A 644 62.34 59.24 -26.25
C ILE A 644 62.90 58.17 -25.27
N SER A 645 63.04 58.46 -23.96
CA SER A 645 63.61 57.55 -22.92
C SER A 645 63.11 57.79 -21.48
N LEU A 646 62.57 56.78 -20.76
CA LEU A 646 61.67 56.96 -19.59
C LEU A 646 61.78 55.95 -18.42
N TYR A 647 61.32 56.34 -17.20
CA TYR A 647 61.37 55.61 -15.90
C TYR A 647 60.02 55.69 -15.11
N PRO A 648 59.70 54.84 -14.10
CA PRO A 648 58.37 54.80 -13.44
C PRO A 648 58.26 55.50 -12.05
N ARG A 649 57.02 55.79 -11.56
CA ARG A 649 56.73 56.44 -10.24
C ARG A 649 55.33 56.08 -9.67
N TYR A 650 55.12 56.11 -8.34
CA TYR A 650 53.86 55.72 -7.65
C TYR A 650 53.56 56.45 -6.30
N ILE A 651 52.35 56.25 -5.73
CA ILE A 651 51.87 56.65 -4.38
C ILE A 651 51.25 55.42 -3.66
N ALA A 652 51.05 55.45 -2.33
CA ALA A 652 50.36 54.42 -1.56
C ALA A 652 49.29 54.99 -0.60
N THR A 653 48.08 54.41 -0.58
CA THR A 653 46.90 54.97 0.13
C THR A 653 46.03 53.86 0.74
N PRO A 654 45.56 53.97 2.01
CA PRO A 654 44.69 52.95 2.64
C PRO A 654 43.22 53.07 2.19
N LYS A 655 42.54 51.93 1.99
CA LYS A 655 41.13 51.84 1.57
C LYS A 655 40.14 51.98 2.76
N ILE A 656 39.05 52.70 2.55
CA ILE A 656 37.86 52.75 3.43
C ILE A 656 36.60 52.34 2.66
N TYR A 657 35.62 51.80 3.39
CA TYR A 657 34.33 51.32 2.89
C TYR A 657 33.20 51.76 3.83
N TYR A 658 31.98 51.83 3.33
CA TYR A 658 30.81 52.23 4.12
C TYR A 658 29.89 51.05 4.42
N ILE A 659 29.55 50.92 5.70
CA ILE A 659 28.58 49.94 6.21
C ILE A 659 27.31 50.68 6.60
N THR A 660 26.18 50.23 6.07
CA THR A 660 24.85 50.83 6.29
C THR A 660 24.02 49.89 7.15
N TRP A 661 23.57 50.36 8.30
CA TRP A 661 22.72 49.60 9.22
C TRP A 661 21.29 50.15 9.16
N ILE A 662 20.29 49.30 8.98
CA ILE A 662 18.88 49.70 8.95
C ILE A 662 18.16 49.00 10.10
N VAL A 663 17.58 49.79 11.03
CA VAL A 663 16.88 49.28 12.22
C VAL A 663 15.47 49.86 12.27
N ASP A 664 14.45 49.00 12.21
CA ASP A 664 13.02 49.40 12.22
C ASP A 664 12.69 50.51 11.18
N GLY A 665 13.37 50.50 10.03
CA GLY A 665 13.23 51.50 8.96
C GLY A 665 14.06 52.78 9.12
N VAL A 666 14.97 52.85 10.10
CA VAL A 666 15.89 53.99 10.31
C VAL A 666 17.30 53.61 9.85
N GLU A 667 17.88 54.39 8.94
CA GLU A 667 19.22 54.16 8.38
C GLU A 667 20.35 54.83 9.17
N HIS A 668 21.47 54.12 9.35
CA HIS A 668 22.69 54.59 9.98
C HIS A 668 23.93 54.14 9.17
N LYS A 669 24.62 55.07 8.50
CA LYS A 669 25.77 54.77 7.63
C LYS A 669 27.11 55.19 8.26
N VAL A 670 28.09 54.28 8.27
CA VAL A 670 29.36 54.41 9.03
C VAL A 670 30.56 53.94 8.18
N PRO A 671 31.67 54.70 8.12
CA PRO A 671 32.89 54.26 7.44
C PRO A 671 33.77 53.33 8.29
N TYR A 672 34.39 52.34 7.64
CA TYR A 672 35.32 51.37 8.23
C TYR A 672 36.53 51.15 7.31
N TYR A 673 37.65 50.67 7.86
CA TYR A 673 38.84 50.27 7.09
C TYR A 673 38.75 48.81 6.65
N TYR A 674 39.46 48.46 5.56
CA TYR A 674 39.56 47.07 5.09
C TYR A 674 40.02 46.11 6.21
N GLY A 675 39.32 44.98 6.37
CA GLY A 675 39.61 43.95 7.36
C GLY A 675 39.11 44.23 8.78
N ALA A 676 38.51 45.40 9.05
CA ALA A 676 37.84 45.65 10.33
C ALA A 676 36.55 44.82 10.45
N MET A 677 36.19 44.36 11.65
CA MET A 677 34.84 43.83 11.91
C MET A 677 33.90 45.00 12.22
N PRO A 678 32.81 45.22 11.48
CA PRO A 678 31.94 46.37 11.69
C PRO A 678 30.90 46.05 12.79
N ASP A 679 30.62 47.01 13.68
CA ASP A 679 29.70 46.81 14.81
C ASP A 679 28.45 47.69 14.70
N GLY A 680 27.29 47.04 14.54
CA GLY A 680 25.98 47.67 14.51
C GLY A 680 25.32 47.83 15.89
N ARG A 681 25.90 47.29 16.97
CA ARG A 681 25.29 47.25 18.32
C ARG A 681 24.99 48.64 18.91
N SER A 682 25.59 49.70 18.38
CA SER A 682 25.31 51.08 18.80
C SER A 682 24.02 51.67 18.21
N PHE A 683 23.41 51.02 17.22
CA PHE A 683 22.20 51.49 16.53
C PHE A 683 20.93 50.75 16.94
N ILE A 684 21.07 49.59 17.59
CA ILE A 684 19.95 48.88 18.23
C ILE A 684 19.69 49.45 19.63
N LYS A 685 18.42 49.40 20.07
CA LYS A 685 18.08 49.59 21.49
C LYS A 685 18.66 48.44 22.32
N GLN A 686 18.69 48.57 23.65
CA GLN A 686 19.11 47.45 24.51
C GLN A 686 18.10 46.29 24.38
N PHE A 687 18.48 45.24 23.66
CA PHE A 687 17.70 44.01 23.49
C PHE A 687 18.36 42.82 24.21
N PRO A 688 17.58 41.83 24.69
CA PRO A 688 16.12 41.84 24.74
C PRO A 688 15.60 42.85 25.77
N TYR A 689 14.45 43.48 25.48
CA TYR A 689 13.71 44.25 26.48
C TYR A 689 12.27 43.76 26.57
N GLU A 690 11.64 44.06 27.70
CA GLU A 690 10.31 43.56 28.04
C GLU A 690 9.38 44.71 28.39
N THR A 691 8.16 44.68 27.84
CA THR A 691 7.04 45.51 28.29
C THR A 691 6.30 44.79 29.44
N GLN A 692 5.04 45.16 29.71
CA GLN A 692 4.20 44.40 30.64
C GLN A 692 3.74 43.05 30.04
N ASP A 693 3.52 43.05 28.73
CA ASP A 693 2.75 42.07 27.95
C ASP A 693 3.58 41.33 26.89
N GLN A 694 4.65 41.94 26.40
CA GLN A 694 5.49 41.43 25.31
C GLN A 694 6.98 41.34 25.68
N ARG A 695 7.67 40.43 24.98
CA ARG A 695 9.12 40.31 24.90
C ARG A 695 9.54 40.79 23.51
N HIS A 696 10.43 41.77 23.46
CA HIS A 696 10.98 42.31 22.23
C HIS A 696 12.43 41.87 22.06
N GLU A 697 12.73 41.26 20.93
CA GLU A 697 14.06 40.78 20.59
C GLU A 697 14.47 41.33 19.22
N PHE A 698 15.77 41.52 19.03
CA PHE A 698 16.31 41.96 17.74
C PHE A 698 16.41 40.76 16.80
N SER A 699 15.94 40.87 15.57
CA SER A 699 15.93 39.81 14.55
C SER A 699 17.30 39.21 14.21
N GLY A 700 18.39 39.86 14.64
CA GLY A 700 19.70 39.72 14.03
C GLY A 700 19.83 40.60 12.79
N TRP A 701 21.04 40.66 12.25
CA TRP A 701 21.35 41.37 11.01
C TRP A 701 21.23 40.42 9.82
N THR A 702 20.60 40.90 8.74
CA THR A 702 20.50 40.21 7.45
C THR A 702 21.18 41.06 6.37
N PRO A 703 22.16 40.52 5.60
CA PRO A 703 22.85 39.24 5.80
C PRO A 703 23.71 39.22 7.07
N GLU A 704 24.36 38.09 7.38
CA GLU A 704 25.24 37.98 8.54
C GLU A 704 26.45 38.93 8.44
N VAL A 705 26.85 39.51 9.57
CA VAL A 705 27.93 40.50 9.63
C VAL A 705 29.29 39.84 9.46
N VAL A 706 30.09 40.34 8.53
CA VAL A 706 31.42 39.82 8.18
C VAL A 706 32.48 40.95 8.19
N PRO A 707 33.79 40.62 8.26
CA PRO A 707 34.84 41.63 8.16
C PRO A 707 34.76 42.42 6.84
N VAL A 708 35.01 43.73 6.93
CA VAL A 708 34.84 44.68 5.83
C VAL A 708 35.82 44.41 4.69
N THR A 709 35.31 43.83 3.61
CA THR A 709 36.02 43.65 2.33
C THR A 709 35.47 44.53 1.20
N GLY A 710 34.33 45.18 1.44
CA GLY A 710 33.60 46.05 0.52
C GLY A 710 32.56 46.90 1.26
N ASP A 711 31.83 47.75 0.54
CA ASP A 711 30.62 48.40 1.04
C ASP A 711 29.51 47.35 1.26
N ALA A 712 28.72 47.49 2.33
CA ALA A 712 27.65 46.55 2.66
C ALA A 712 26.45 47.24 3.36
N THR A 713 25.28 46.61 3.25
CA THR A 713 24.06 46.99 3.99
C THR A 713 23.60 45.82 4.82
N TYR A 714 23.18 46.10 6.05
CA TYR A 714 22.69 45.15 7.05
C TYR A 714 21.35 45.63 7.60
N GLU A 715 20.30 44.82 7.43
CA GLU A 715 18.95 45.14 7.88
C GLU A 715 18.59 44.31 9.12
N GLY A 716 17.83 44.91 10.04
CA GLY A 716 17.31 44.25 11.23
C GLY A 716 16.07 44.96 11.77
N TRP A 717 15.25 44.24 12.51
CA TRP A 717 13.97 44.72 13.02
C TRP A 717 13.65 44.15 14.40
N THR A 718 12.77 44.85 15.11
CA THR A 718 12.21 44.39 16.39
C THR A 718 11.17 43.31 16.13
N VAL A 719 11.41 42.10 16.64
CA VAL A 719 10.40 41.03 16.70
C VAL A 719 9.75 41.04 18.08
N SER A 720 8.43 41.17 18.12
CA SER A 720 7.62 41.10 19.34
C SER A 720 6.95 39.74 19.49
N SER A 721 7.02 39.17 20.70
CA SER A 721 6.25 37.97 21.09
C SER A 721 5.47 38.26 22.38
N LEU A 722 4.29 37.66 22.54
CA LEU A 722 3.56 37.72 23.82
C LEU A 722 4.37 36.99 24.89
N LYS A 723 4.44 37.57 26.09
CA LYS A 723 5.08 36.88 27.22
C LYS A 723 4.29 35.63 27.56
N LYS A 724 4.98 34.51 27.62
CA LYS A 724 4.45 33.28 28.21
C LYS A 724 4.68 33.25 29.70
N PHE A 725 3.72 32.72 30.43
CA PHE A 725 3.82 32.49 31.87
C PHE A 725 3.39 31.07 32.22
N ASN A 726 4.15 30.44 33.12
CA ASN A 726 3.79 29.14 33.67
C ASN A 726 2.52 29.25 34.54
N VAL A 727 1.44 28.63 34.09
CA VAL A 727 0.30 28.25 34.92
C VAL A 727 0.59 26.86 35.47
N THR A 728 0.44 26.66 36.77
CA THR A 728 0.69 25.37 37.44
C THR A 728 -0.58 24.87 38.09
N TRP A 729 -1.09 23.73 37.64
CA TRP A 729 -2.20 23.02 38.27
C TRP A 729 -1.64 21.98 39.23
N VAL A 730 -2.01 22.09 40.51
CA VAL A 730 -1.54 21.21 41.58
C VAL A 730 -2.70 20.31 42.00
N ILE A 731 -2.58 19.02 41.68
CA ILE A 731 -3.63 18.00 41.85
C ILE A 731 -3.12 16.86 42.74
N LYS A 732 -3.98 15.88 43.05
CA LYS A 732 -3.64 14.71 43.89
C LYS A 732 -3.02 15.11 45.24
N ASN A 733 -3.66 16.04 45.94
CA ASN A 733 -3.19 16.65 47.20
C ASN A 733 -1.74 17.20 47.17
N GLY A 734 -1.24 17.59 45.99
CA GLY A 734 0.11 18.13 45.81
C GLY A 734 1.17 17.14 45.33
N ALA A 735 0.80 15.87 45.14
CA ALA A 735 1.69 14.84 44.59
C ALA A 735 1.99 15.06 43.09
N GLU A 736 1.09 15.70 42.36
CA GLU A 736 1.24 15.95 40.92
C GLU A 736 1.07 17.44 40.58
N LYS A 737 1.90 17.91 39.64
CA LYS A 737 1.98 19.32 39.22
C LYS A 737 2.10 19.41 37.71
N ILE A 738 1.03 19.84 37.05
CA ILE A 738 1.00 20.05 35.60
C ILE A 738 1.34 21.52 35.35
N VAL A 739 2.46 21.77 34.66
CA VAL A 739 2.90 23.12 34.28
C VAL A 739 2.63 23.31 32.79
N GLN A 740 1.93 24.39 32.45
CA GLN A 740 1.63 24.79 31.09
C GLN A 740 2.07 26.23 30.86
N GLU A 741 2.67 26.51 29.71
CA GLU A 741 2.93 27.88 29.27
C GLU A 741 1.67 28.49 28.65
N TRP A 742 1.22 29.63 29.17
CA TRP A 742 0.09 30.39 28.62
C TRP A 742 0.52 31.81 28.28
N GLU A 743 0.06 32.33 27.14
CA GLU A 743 0.38 33.68 26.68
C GLU A 743 -0.30 34.76 27.53
N TYR A 744 0.30 35.95 27.60
CA TYR A 744 -0.23 37.09 28.34
C TYR A 744 -1.67 37.42 27.92
N ASP A 745 -2.50 37.70 28.93
CA ASP A 745 -3.94 37.96 28.85
C ASP A 745 -4.82 36.81 28.31
N SER A 746 -4.26 35.63 28.01
CA SER A 746 -5.07 34.42 27.77
C SER A 746 -5.86 34.01 29.03
N LEU A 747 -6.98 33.29 28.89
CA LEU A 747 -7.71 32.69 30.02
C LEU A 747 -7.37 31.19 30.09
N PRO A 748 -6.67 30.71 31.14
CA PRO A 748 -6.21 29.33 31.19
C PRO A 748 -7.32 28.41 31.73
N TRP A 749 -7.38 27.17 31.27
CA TRP A 749 -8.26 26.15 31.83
C TRP A 749 -7.47 24.87 32.14
N PHE A 750 -8.02 24.06 33.05
CA PHE A 750 -7.53 22.70 33.30
C PHE A 750 -8.22 21.72 32.35
N GLU A 751 -7.46 20.77 31.81
CA GLU A 751 -7.97 19.77 30.87
C GLU A 751 -8.10 18.42 31.60
N GLY A 752 -9.32 17.86 31.61
CA GLY A 752 -9.67 16.64 32.35
C GLY A 752 -10.38 16.90 33.69
N ASP A 753 -10.68 15.82 34.42
CA ASP A 753 -11.21 15.87 35.79
C ASP A 753 -10.05 15.78 36.80
N PRO A 754 -9.89 16.74 37.74
CA PRO A 754 -8.87 16.64 38.79
C PRO A 754 -9.14 15.53 39.84
N SER A 755 -10.35 14.96 39.87
CA SER A 755 -10.77 13.91 40.81
C SER A 755 -9.93 12.64 40.70
N TYR A 756 -9.73 11.92 41.80
CA TYR A 756 -8.91 10.71 41.82
C TYR A 756 -9.26 9.78 42.99
N THR A 757 -8.73 8.56 42.96
CA THR A 757 -8.78 7.60 44.08
C THR A 757 -7.36 7.28 44.57
N ASP A 758 -7.20 7.03 45.86
CA ASP A 758 -6.05 6.31 46.42
C ASP A 758 -6.49 4.93 46.96
N SER A 759 -5.64 4.22 47.70
CA SER A 759 -5.98 2.88 48.24
C SER A 759 -6.96 2.89 49.42
N HIS A 760 -7.44 4.07 49.85
CA HIS A 760 -8.36 4.22 50.99
C HIS A 760 -9.51 5.20 50.72
N TYR A 761 -9.33 6.18 49.83
CA TYR A 761 -10.26 7.30 49.61
C TYR A 761 -10.58 7.57 48.13
N LYS A 762 -11.82 7.97 47.86
CA LYS A 762 -12.22 8.70 46.63
C LYS A 762 -12.18 10.20 46.94
N TYR A 763 -11.51 10.97 46.09
CA TYR A 763 -11.40 12.44 46.18
C TYR A 763 -12.14 13.06 45.00
N THR A 764 -13.33 13.61 45.26
CA THR A 764 -14.09 14.39 44.29
C THR A 764 -13.58 15.82 44.28
N PHE A 765 -13.24 16.32 43.09
CA PHE A 765 -12.86 17.72 42.91
C PHE A 765 -14.05 18.65 43.18
N MET A 766 -13.81 19.71 43.95
CA MET A 766 -14.84 20.71 44.31
C MET A 766 -14.59 22.03 43.58
N GLU A 767 -13.42 22.62 43.77
CA GLU A 767 -13.02 23.89 43.16
C GLU A 767 -11.49 24.06 43.20
N TRP A 768 -10.99 25.09 42.51
CA TRP A 768 -9.61 25.55 42.65
C TRP A 768 -9.48 26.54 43.81
N ASP A 769 -8.36 26.50 44.54
CA ASP A 769 -8.05 27.39 45.68
C ASP A 769 -8.07 28.90 45.36
N LYS A 770 -8.12 29.25 44.06
CA LYS A 770 -8.22 30.61 43.53
C LYS A 770 -9.16 30.60 42.32
N LYS A 771 -9.99 31.63 42.19
CA LYS A 771 -10.77 31.87 40.99
C LYS A 771 -9.84 32.03 39.77
N ILE A 772 -10.08 31.25 38.72
CA ILE A 772 -9.36 31.33 37.44
C ILE A 772 -9.53 32.74 36.84
N SER A 773 -8.42 33.32 36.38
CA SER A 773 -8.35 34.67 35.78
C SER A 773 -7.30 34.74 34.67
N ARG A 774 -7.35 35.82 33.87
CA ARG A 774 -6.47 36.02 32.69
C ARG A 774 -5.00 36.11 33.11
N VAL A 775 -4.11 35.51 32.33
CA VAL A 775 -2.69 35.29 32.65
C VAL A 775 -1.92 36.60 32.56
N THR A 776 -1.60 37.18 33.72
CA THR A 776 -0.78 38.42 33.84
C THR A 776 0.54 38.19 34.55
N ARG A 777 0.75 36.98 35.09
CA ARG A 777 1.96 36.48 35.76
C ARG A 777 1.86 34.95 35.86
N SER A 778 2.95 34.28 36.21
CA SER A 778 2.88 32.87 36.61
C SER A 778 2.04 32.68 37.86
N VAL A 779 1.15 31.68 37.83
CA VAL A 779 0.14 31.43 38.87
C VAL A 779 0.00 29.93 39.11
N THR A 780 -0.18 29.57 40.38
CA THR A 780 -0.44 28.18 40.80
C THR A 780 -1.87 28.07 41.29
N TYR A 781 -2.65 27.15 40.73
CA TYR A 781 -3.98 26.77 41.20
C TYR A 781 -3.89 25.40 41.89
N THR A 782 -4.45 25.28 43.09
CA THR A 782 -4.44 24.04 43.88
C THR A 782 -5.84 23.45 43.93
N ALA A 783 -6.00 22.17 43.60
CA ALA A 783 -7.29 21.51 43.63
C ALA A 783 -7.77 21.28 45.08
N VAL A 784 -9.01 21.66 45.36
CA VAL A 784 -9.71 21.41 46.63
C VAL A 784 -10.63 20.21 46.46
N TYR A 785 -10.54 19.25 47.38
CA TYR A 785 -11.20 17.95 47.28
C TYR A 785 -12.12 17.65 48.47
N GLN A 786 -13.28 17.06 48.18
CA GLN A 786 -14.06 16.31 49.17
C GLN A 786 -13.60 14.84 49.12
N ARG A 787 -13.30 14.24 50.29
CA ARG A 787 -12.87 12.83 50.38
C ARG A 787 -13.89 11.93 51.07
N GLU A 788 -14.08 10.73 50.53
CA GLU A 788 -14.90 9.67 51.11
C GLU A 788 -14.11 8.35 51.17
N ALA A 789 -14.26 7.57 52.25
CA ALA A 789 -13.55 6.30 52.40
C ALA A 789 -14.14 5.22 51.48
N LEU A 790 -13.29 4.53 50.72
CA LEU A 790 -13.69 3.47 49.77
C LEU A 790 -14.33 2.29 50.50
N ALA A 791 -13.63 1.76 51.50
CA ALA A 791 -14.11 0.71 52.38
C ALA A 791 -13.68 0.99 53.84
N SER A 792 -14.51 0.59 54.80
CA SER A 792 -14.22 0.76 56.23
C SER A 792 -14.85 -0.33 57.08
N GLY A 793 -14.20 -0.69 58.18
CA GLY A 793 -14.67 -1.72 59.11
C GLY A 793 -15.47 -1.20 60.29
N GLY A 794 -15.48 -1.99 61.36
CA GLY A 794 -15.92 -1.54 62.69
C GLY A 794 -15.18 -0.27 63.12
N LEU A 795 -15.85 0.59 63.89
CA LEU A 795 -15.35 1.91 64.33
C LEU A 795 -14.93 2.86 63.19
N ASN A 796 -15.29 2.56 61.94
CA ASN A 796 -14.87 3.28 60.72
C ASN A 796 -13.34 3.22 60.46
N GLU A 797 -12.64 2.20 60.97
CA GLU A 797 -11.25 1.93 60.57
C GLU A 797 -11.17 1.69 59.04
N LEU A 798 -10.22 2.30 58.35
CA LEU A 798 -10.08 2.18 56.90
C LEU A 798 -9.63 0.77 56.51
N MET A 799 -10.16 0.22 55.42
CA MET A 799 -9.61 -0.96 54.76
C MET A 799 -8.75 -0.53 53.57
N GLU A 800 -7.70 -1.28 53.28
CA GLU A 800 -6.93 -1.11 52.04
C GLU A 800 -7.72 -1.67 50.85
N VAL A 801 -7.76 -0.91 49.76
CA VAL A 801 -8.48 -1.22 48.52
C VAL A 801 -7.49 -1.22 47.36
N ILE A 802 -7.26 -2.40 46.81
CA ILE A 802 -6.39 -2.64 45.65
C ILE A 802 -7.25 -2.57 44.40
N GLN A 803 -6.85 -1.78 43.41
CA GLN A 803 -7.54 -1.65 42.13
C GLN A 803 -6.78 -2.45 41.07
N GLY A 804 -7.20 -3.69 40.81
CA GLY A 804 -6.66 -4.54 39.76
C GLY A 804 -7.16 -4.13 38.37
N GLU A 805 -6.76 -4.87 37.33
CA GLU A 805 -7.25 -4.62 35.96
C GLU A 805 -8.73 -5.02 35.80
N ALA A 806 -9.13 -6.17 36.36
CA ALA A 806 -10.48 -6.73 36.24
C ALA A 806 -11.33 -6.64 37.54
N ASP A 807 -10.71 -6.39 38.68
CA ASP A 807 -11.36 -6.38 39.99
C ASP A 807 -10.94 -5.19 40.87
N ILE A 808 -11.68 -4.98 41.96
CA ILE A 808 -11.33 -4.10 43.06
C ILE A 808 -11.35 -4.94 44.35
N THR A 809 -10.17 -5.25 44.86
CA THR A 809 -9.98 -6.11 46.03
C THR A 809 -9.90 -5.28 47.32
N VAL A 810 -10.87 -5.45 48.22
CA VAL A 810 -10.84 -4.90 49.58
C VAL A 810 -10.16 -5.90 50.51
N ILE A 811 -9.05 -5.52 51.13
CA ILE A 811 -8.31 -6.33 52.10
C ILE A 811 -9.00 -6.22 53.48
N ALA A 812 -9.83 -7.20 53.80
CA ALA A 812 -10.66 -7.18 54.99
C ALA A 812 -9.90 -7.69 56.23
N THR A 813 -9.52 -6.77 57.12
CA THR A 813 -8.86 -7.06 58.40
C THR A 813 -9.83 -7.11 59.59
N LYS A 814 -11.13 -6.90 59.35
CA LYS A 814 -12.19 -6.83 60.37
C LYS A 814 -13.34 -7.78 60.03
N THR A 815 -14.11 -8.18 61.04
CA THR A 815 -15.28 -9.03 60.85
C THR A 815 -16.38 -8.31 60.06
N SER A 816 -16.72 -7.06 60.44
CA SER A 816 -17.70 -6.22 59.75
C SER A 816 -17.05 -5.26 58.74
N ILE A 817 -17.55 -5.19 57.50
CA ILE A 817 -17.03 -4.33 56.42
C ILE A 817 -18.16 -3.56 55.71
N LYS A 818 -17.99 -2.24 55.56
CA LYS A 818 -18.81 -1.32 54.77
C LYS A 818 -18.10 -1.02 53.45
N LEU A 819 -18.83 -1.12 52.33
CA LEU A 819 -18.23 -1.15 50.98
C LEU A 819 -18.78 -0.09 50.01
N ARG A 820 -19.60 0.87 50.47
CA ARG A 820 -20.44 1.69 49.57
C ARG A 820 -19.65 2.35 48.43
N GLN A 821 -18.53 3.00 48.74
CA GLN A 821 -17.76 3.75 47.73
C GLN A 821 -16.87 2.81 46.89
N ALA A 822 -16.35 1.71 47.45
CA ALA A 822 -15.67 0.67 46.67
C ALA A 822 -16.62 -0.04 45.69
N ALA A 823 -17.88 -0.27 46.07
CA ALA A 823 -18.91 -0.86 45.21
C ALA A 823 -19.30 0.09 44.06
N ILE A 824 -19.52 1.36 44.37
CA ILE A 824 -19.76 2.40 43.34
C ILE A 824 -18.57 2.49 42.39
N LEU A 825 -17.34 2.51 42.90
CA LEU A 825 -16.13 2.54 42.08
C LEU A 825 -15.97 1.29 41.19
N ALA A 826 -16.39 0.11 41.67
CA ALA A 826 -16.39 -1.11 40.87
C ALA A 826 -17.42 -1.06 39.74
N ASP A 827 -18.64 -0.56 39.98
CA ASP A 827 -19.67 -0.40 38.95
C ASP A 827 -19.30 0.71 37.93
N GLU A 828 -18.80 1.86 38.42
CA GLU A 828 -18.26 2.96 37.59
C GLU A 828 -17.13 2.51 36.65
N THR A 829 -16.35 1.49 37.05
CA THR A 829 -15.22 0.96 36.26
C THR A 829 -15.52 -0.36 35.56
N GLY A 830 -16.73 -0.91 35.70
CA GLY A 830 -17.13 -2.20 35.11
C GLY A 830 -16.41 -3.43 35.70
N LYS A 831 -15.85 -3.31 36.91
CA LYS A 831 -15.01 -4.32 37.57
C LYS A 831 -15.78 -5.17 38.57
N THR A 832 -15.24 -6.35 38.89
CA THR A 832 -15.73 -7.17 40.00
C THR A 832 -15.32 -6.54 41.34
N LEU A 833 -16.26 -6.34 42.27
CA LEU A 833 -15.90 -6.01 43.66
C LEU A 833 -15.57 -7.31 44.39
N THR A 834 -14.37 -7.42 44.96
CA THR A 834 -13.94 -8.58 45.76
C THR A 834 -13.55 -8.13 47.16
N VAL A 835 -13.94 -8.90 48.18
CA VAL A 835 -13.59 -8.66 49.59
C VAL A 835 -12.84 -9.90 50.08
N SER A 836 -11.58 -9.75 50.49
CA SER A 836 -10.69 -10.86 50.85
C SER A 836 -10.29 -10.82 52.32
N TRP A 837 -10.68 -11.84 53.08
CA TRP A 837 -10.30 -12.00 54.48
C TRP A 837 -9.02 -12.83 54.59
N ALA A 838 -7.89 -12.13 54.78
CA ALA A 838 -6.55 -12.71 54.98
C ALA A 838 -6.14 -13.79 53.95
N GLY A 839 -6.64 -13.71 52.72
CA GLY A 839 -6.36 -14.69 51.66
C GLY A 839 -6.92 -16.10 51.92
N LYS A 840 -7.88 -16.26 52.85
CA LYS A 840 -8.51 -17.57 53.18
C LYS A 840 -9.88 -17.76 52.55
N LEU A 841 -10.65 -16.69 52.48
CA LEU A 841 -11.99 -16.63 51.92
C LEU A 841 -12.15 -15.26 51.25
N SER A 842 -12.62 -15.25 50.01
CA SER A 842 -13.05 -14.03 49.32
C SER A 842 -14.51 -14.10 48.90
N VAL A 843 -15.17 -12.94 48.93
CA VAL A 843 -16.55 -12.75 48.47
C VAL A 843 -16.54 -11.72 47.35
N SER A 844 -17.09 -12.10 46.20
CA SER A 844 -17.10 -11.31 44.97
C SER A 844 -18.53 -11.00 44.52
N LEU A 845 -18.69 -9.81 43.94
CA LEU A 845 -19.91 -9.27 43.35
C LEU A 845 -19.58 -8.73 41.96
N SER A 846 -20.33 -9.15 40.94
CA SER A 846 -20.10 -8.72 39.55
C SER A 846 -21.40 -8.38 38.82
N GLY A 847 -21.33 -7.57 37.77
CA GLY A 847 -22.45 -7.28 36.86
C GLY A 847 -23.74 -6.89 37.59
N GLU A 848 -24.79 -7.69 37.41
CA GLU A 848 -26.11 -7.44 38.00
C GLU A 848 -26.14 -7.68 39.52
N GLU A 849 -25.32 -8.59 40.06
CA GLU A 849 -25.21 -8.83 41.50
C GLU A 849 -24.69 -7.59 42.24
N LEU A 850 -23.65 -6.94 41.67
CA LEU A 850 -23.07 -5.71 42.18
C LEU A 850 -24.08 -4.55 42.13
N LYS A 851 -24.81 -4.41 41.02
CA LYS A 851 -25.85 -3.37 40.85
C LYS A 851 -26.99 -3.55 41.84
N ASN A 852 -27.44 -4.80 42.06
CA ASN A 852 -28.46 -5.13 43.06
C ASN A 852 -27.98 -4.86 44.50
N TYR A 853 -26.71 -5.15 44.80
CA TYR A 853 -26.09 -4.80 46.10
C TYR A 853 -26.03 -3.27 46.32
N ILE A 854 -25.73 -2.49 45.28
CA ILE A 854 -25.73 -1.01 45.33
C ILE A 854 -27.16 -0.46 45.51
N ALA A 855 -28.12 -0.96 44.72
CA ALA A 855 -29.53 -0.58 44.81
C ALA A 855 -30.15 -0.94 46.18
N GLY A 856 -29.73 -2.06 46.78
CA GLY A 856 -30.06 -2.46 48.15
C GLY A 856 -29.40 -1.62 49.25
N GLY A 857 -28.66 -0.55 48.91
CA GLY A 857 -28.05 0.37 49.86
C GLY A 857 -26.67 -0.04 50.39
N CYS A 858 -25.98 -0.96 49.72
CA CYS A 858 -24.70 -1.55 50.11
C CYS A 858 -24.69 -2.12 51.55
N PRO A 859 -25.46 -3.20 51.84
CA PRO A 859 -25.46 -3.89 53.13
C PRO A 859 -24.08 -4.11 53.75
N THR A 860 -23.93 -3.81 55.04
CA THR A 860 -22.66 -4.12 55.75
C THR A 860 -22.49 -5.64 55.85
N LEU A 861 -21.37 -6.16 55.36
CA LEU A 861 -21.04 -7.58 55.38
C LEU A 861 -20.36 -7.95 56.70
N TYR A 862 -20.56 -9.18 57.17
CA TYR A 862 -19.94 -9.74 58.36
C TYR A 862 -19.36 -11.12 58.04
N LEU A 863 -18.13 -11.38 58.45
CA LEU A 863 -17.55 -12.72 58.48
C LEU A 863 -17.06 -13.05 59.90
N TYR A 864 -17.52 -14.18 60.42
CA TYR A 864 -17.07 -14.80 61.67
C TYR A 864 -16.36 -16.12 61.38
N SER A 865 -15.48 -16.55 62.28
CA SER A 865 -14.84 -17.88 62.21
C SER A 865 -14.69 -18.51 63.59
N LYS A 866 -14.73 -19.84 63.63
CA LYS A 866 -14.65 -20.67 64.84
C LYS A 866 -13.86 -21.94 64.54
N ASN A 867 -12.93 -22.31 65.42
CA ASN A 867 -12.17 -23.56 65.30
C ASN A 867 -12.84 -24.67 66.11
N GLU A 868 -12.95 -25.86 65.54
CA GLU A 868 -13.55 -27.07 66.12
C GLU A 868 -12.64 -28.28 65.83
N GLY A 869 -11.57 -28.42 66.62
CA GLY A 869 -10.50 -29.38 66.33
C GLY A 869 -9.75 -29.00 65.05
N ASP A 870 -9.53 -29.98 64.17
CA ASP A 870 -8.95 -29.79 62.83
C ASP A 870 -9.93 -29.17 61.82
N THR A 871 -11.17 -28.85 62.22
CA THR A 871 -12.15 -28.12 61.40
C THR A 871 -12.17 -26.63 61.71
N VAL A 872 -12.25 -25.79 60.69
CA VAL A 872 -12.59 -24.36 60.83
C VAL A 872 -13.97 -24.10 60.22
N VAL A 873 -14.86 -23.48 60.97
CA VAL A 873 -16.20 -23.07 60.52
C VAL A 873 -16.20 -21.55 60.28
N TYR A 874 -16.72 -21.13 59.14
CA TYR A 874 -16.94 -19.74 58.74
C TYR A 874 -18.45 -19.47 58.66
N GLN A 875 -18.89 -18.32 59.19
CA GLN A 875 -20.28 -17.86 59.14
C GLN A 875 -20.30 -16.45 58.55
N PHE A 876 -21.01 -16.29 57.44
CA PHE A 876 -21.11 -15.04 56.69
C PHE A 876 -22.53 -14.49 56.76
N GLU A 877 -22.66 -13.21 57.06
CA GLU A 877 -23.93 -12.50 57.25
C GLU A 877 -23.88 -11.10 56.61
N HIS A 878 -25.03 -10.46 56.45
CA HIS A 878 -25.12 -9.07 56.01
C HIS A 878 -26.32 -8.36 56.67
N THR A 879 -26.30 -7.02 56.73
CA THR A 879 -27.49 -6.25 57.15
C THR A 879 -28.64 -6.41 56.16
N ALA A 880 -29.88 -6.18 56.59
CA ALA A 880 -31.02 -6.14 55.68
C ALA A 880 -30.81 -5.10 54.56
N PRO A 881 -31.13 -5.42 53.28
CA PRO A 881 -31.18 -4.43 52.20
C PRO A 881 -32.21 -3.33 52.47
N VAL A 882 -31.90 -2.11 52.04
CA VAL A 882 -32.80 -0.96 52.14
C VAL A 882 -33.97 -1.13 51.15
N GLY A 883 -35.16 -0.65 51.53
CA GLY A 883 -36.32 -0.58 50.63
C GLY A 883 -37.01 -1.90 50.29
N GLY A 884 -36.56 -3.03 50.85
CA GLY A 884 -37.09 -4.35 50.51
C GLY A 884 -36.52 -4.96 49.23
N ALA A 885 -35.36 -4.49 48.78
CA ALA A 885 -34.62 -5.10 47.67
C ALA A 885 -34.30 -6.59 47.93
N ALA A 886 -34.09 -7.34 46.84
CA ALA A 886 -33.73 -8.76 46.91
C ALA A 886 -32.44 -8.99 47.73
N LEU A 887 -32.30 -10.19 48.29
CA LEU A 887 -31.06 -10.59 48.98
C LEU A 887 -29.89 -10.57 47.97
N PRO A 888 -28.75 -9.92 48.30
CA PRO A 888 -27.59 -9.96 47.44
C PRO A 888 -27.10 -11.40 47.26
N GLN A 889 -26.88 -11.78 46.01
CA GLN A 889 -26.22 -13.02 45.62
C GLN A 889 -24.70 -12.79 45.65
N PHE A 890 -23.96 -13.75 46.20
CA PHE A 890 -22.52 -13.64 46.42
C PHE A 890 -21.78 -14.83 45.80
N SER A 891 -20.75 -14.55 45.01
CA SER A 891 -19.79 -15.56 44.57
C SER A 891 -18.67 -15.67 45.61
N ILE A 892 -18.56 -16.82 46.28
CA ILE A 892 -17.62 -17.05 47.38
C ILE A 892 -16.53 -18.00 46.89
N GLN A 893 -15.28 -17.62 47.09
CA GLN A 893 -14.12 -18.45 46.80
C GLN A 893 -13.34 -18.75 48.08
N PHE A 894 -13.05 -20.03 48.30
CA PHE A 894 -12.25 -20.53 49.41
C PHE A 894 -10.82 -20.82 48.95
N ALA A 895 -9.82 -20.43 49.73
CA ALA A 895 -8.43 -20.63 49.35
C ALA A 895 -7.98 -22.09 49.63
N VAL A 896 -7.62 -22.82 48.56
CA VAL A 896 -7.16 -24.21 48.67
C VAL A 896 -5.71 -24.26 49.16
N VAL A 897 -5.52 -24.25 50.49
CA VAL A 897 -4.21 -24.46 51.10
C VAL A 897 -3.73 -25.90 50.84
N LYS A 898 -2.46 -26.03 50.42
CA LYS A 898 -1.77 -27.30 50.12
C LYS A 898 -0.45 -27.38 50.91
N GLU A 899 -0.53 -27.65 52.20
CA GLU A 899 0.66 -27.84 53.05
C GLU A 899 0.99 -29.33 53.20
N ASN A 900 2.27 -29.69 53.06
CA ASN A 900 2.82 -31.03 53.37
C ASN A 900 1.96 -32.21 52.85
N GLY A 901 1.49 -32.12 51.60
CA GLY A 901 0.68 -33.15 50.93
C GLY A 901 -0.81 -33.17 51.30
N LYS A 902 -1.23 -32.45 52.36
CA LYS A 902 -2.64 -32.25 52.72
C LYS A 902 -3.33 -31.38 51.66
N VAL A 903 -4.65 -31.55 51.51
CA VAL A 903 -5.49 -30.66 50.70
C VAL A 903 -6.68 -30.21 51.53
N THR A 904 -6.98 -28.92 51.46
CA THR A 904 -8.15 -28.34 52.14
C THR A 904 -9.43 -28.69 51.39
N VAL A 905 -10.40 -29.28 52.08
CA VAL A 905 -11.74 -29.62 51.61
C VAL A 905 -12.74 -28.67 52.27
N PHE A 906 -13.70 -28.18 51.49
CA PHE A 906 -14.73 -27.26 51.96
C PHE A 906 -16.13 -27.90 51.84
N GLU A 907 -16.97 -27.65 52.83
CA GLU A 907 -18.36 -28.08 52.86
C GLU A 907 -19.27 -26.92 53.25
N VAL A 908 -20.44 -26.82 52.64
CA VAL A 908 -21.45 -25.79 52.96
C VAL A 908 -22.64 -26.45 53.65
N LYS A 909 -23.21 -25.75 54.64
CA LYS A 909 -24.38 -26.19 55.39
C LYS A 909 -25.65 -25.96 54.55
N THR A 910 -26.25 -27.03 54.06
CA THR A 910 -27.53 -27.01 53.34
C THR A 910 -28.67 -27.40 54.29
N LYS A 911 -29.90 -27.51 53.75
CA LYS A 911 -31.08 -27.97 54.52
C LYS A 911 -30.95 -29.44 54.94
N ASP A 912 -30.20 -30.24 54.19
CA ASP A 912 -30.10 -31.69 54.35
C ASP A 912 -28.82 -32.12 55.10
N GLY A 913 -27.96 -31.15 55.46
CA GLY A 913 -26.72 -31.39 56.22
C GLY A 913 -25.53 -30.61 55.67
N TRP A 914 -24.32 -31.11 55.93
CA TRP A 914 -23.10 -30.58 55.31
C TRP A 914 -22.94 -31.22 53.92
N ALA A 915 -22.81 -30.38 52.89
CA ALA A 915 -22.57 -30.81 51.51
C ALA A 915 -21.16 -30.41 51.09
N ARG A 916 -20.34 -31.39 50.71
CA ARG A 916 -18.98 -31.18 50.20
C ARG A 916 -19.01 -30.47 48.85
N LEU A 917 -18.26 -29.38 48.73
CA LEU A 917 -18.13 -28.65 47.47
C LEU A 917 -17.23 -29.44 46.50
N PRO A 918 -17.60 -29.54 45.20
CA PRO A 918 -16.73 -30.14 44.18
C PRO A 918 -15.55 -29.22 43.82
N ASP A 919 -15.81 -27.91 43.76
CA ASP A 919 -14.86 -26.86 43.44
C ASP A 919 -14.65 -25.95 44.65
N SER A 920 -13.59 -25.12 44.63
CA SER A 920 -13.31 -24.15 45.69
C SER A 920 -14.20 -22.90 45.67
N THR A 921 -15.30 -22.93 44.92
CA THR A 921 -16.18 -21.78 44.67
C THR A 921 -17.64 -22.18 44.93
N TYR A 922 -18.40 -21.30 45.58
CA TYR A 922 -19.81 -21.52 45.91
C TYR A 922 -20.59 -20.21 45.71
N VAL A 923 -21.86 -20.30 45.30
CA VAL A 923 -22.73 -19.13 45.13
C VAL A 923 -23.84 -19.17 46.17
N ALA A 924 -23.93 -18.13 47.00
CA ALA A 924 -24.91 -18.04 48.09
C ALA A 924 -25.88 -16.86 47.89
N ASN A 925 -27.15 -17.09 48.19
CA ASN A 925 -28.18 -16.05 48.22
C ASN A 925 -28.31 -15.52 49.65
N GLY A 926 -27.51 -14.51 49.99
CA GLY A 926 -27.41 -13.96 51.34
C GLY A 926 -26.44 -14.72 52.27
N ALA A 927 -26.86 -14.95 53.52
CA ALA A 927 -26.04 -15.53 54.58
C ALA A 927 -25.78 -17.05 54.40
N PHE A 928 -24.61 -17.53 54.85
CA PHE A 928 -24.24 -18.94 54.78
C PHE A 928 -23.29 -19.38 55.91
N GLU A 929 -23.26 -20.69 56.17
CA GLU A 929 -22.26 -21.37 57.00
C GLU A 929 -21.45 -22.36 56.15
N ALA A 930 -20.13 -22.31 56.25
CA ALA A 930 -19.20 -23.20 55.56
C ALA A 930 -18.16 -23.76 56.54
N ARG A 931 -17.63 -24.96 56.30
CA ARG A 931 -16.54 -25.54 57.09
C ARG A 931 -15.42 -26.09 56.23
N CYS A 932 -14.24 -26.19 56.85
CA CYS A 932 -12.94 -26.44 56.23
C CYS A 932 -12.25 -27.59 56.95
N GLN A 933 -11.78 -28.62 56.22
CA GLN A 933 -11.14 -29.84 56.73
C GLN A 933 -9.91 -30.25 55.90
N TYR A 934 -9.04 -31.12 56.43
CA TYR A 934 -7.88 -31.65 55.69
C TYR A 934 -8.13 -33.07 55.16
N ALA A 935 -7.85 -33.28 53.87
CA ALA A 935 -7.74 -34.60 53.25
C ALA A 935 -6.28 -35.01 53.03
N TYR A 936 -6.00 -36.30 53.21
CA TYR A 936 -4.68 -36.93 53.11
C TYR A 936 -4.57 -37.76 51.82
N SER A 937 -3.35 -38.06 51.38
CA SER A 937 -3.11 -38.67 50.06
C SER A 937 -2.92 -40.19 50.12
N VAL A 938 -3.47 -40.91 49.14
CA VAL A 938 -3.29 -42.35 48.95
C VAL A 938 -2.36 -42.57 47.76
N ILE A 939 -1.21 -43.20 48.01
CA ILE A 939 -0.12 -43.33 47.04
C ILE A 939 0.01 -44.80 46.61
N PRO A 940 -0.31 -45.16 45.35
CA PRO A 940 -0.12 -46.52 44.86
C PRO A 940 1.31 -46.71 44.38
N THR A 941 1.99 -47.73 44.90
CA THR A 941 3.33 -48.14 44.45
C THR A 941 3.21 -48.76 43.06
N ALA A 942 3.91 -48.21 42.08
CA ALA A 942 3.82 -48.64 40.69
C ALA A 942 4.26 -50.11 40.53
N ASN A 943 3.33 -50.99 40.12
CA ASN A 943 3.60 -52.38 39.84
C ASN A 943 3.54 -52.62 38.32
N LYS A 944 4.65 -53.09 37.73
CA LYS A 944 4.81 -53.33 36.29
C LYS A 944 3.84 -54.36 35.68
N PHE A 945 3.12 -55.12 36.50
CA PHE A 945 2.19 -56.16 36.05
C PHE A 945 0.72 -55.85 36.36
N CYS A 946 0.41 -54.94 37.30
CA CYS A 946 -0.97 -54.60 37.66
C CYS A 946 -1.12 -53.11 37.99
N ASN A 947 -2.06 -52.44 37.33
CA ASN A 947 -2.34 -51.01 37.50
C ASN A 947 -3.63 -50.77 38.30
N VAL A 948 -3.65 -49.67 39.06
CA VAL A 948 -4.86 -49.19 39.73
C VAL A 948 -5.72 -48.43 38.72
N MET A 949 -6.91 -48.96 38.42
CA MET A 949 -7.87 -48.41 37.46
C MET A 949 -8.69 -47.26 38.06
N GLN A 950 -9.16 -47.43 39.30
CA GLN A 950 -9.94 -46.43 40.03
C GLN A 950 -9.61 -46.54 41.52
N MET A 951 -9.32 -45.40 42.15
CA MET A 951 -9.06 -45.24 43.59
C MET A 951 -9.24 -43.76 43.97
N THR A 952 -9.74 -43.50 45.17
CA THR A 952 -9.78 -42.15 45.74
C THR A 952 -8.36 -41.68 46.06
N SER A 953 -7.81 -40.75 45.28
CA SER A 953 -6.42 -40.28 45.45
C SER A 953 -6.20 -39.43 46.71
N LYS A 954 -7.25 -38.78 47.23
CA LYS A 954 -7.23 -38.06 48.52
C LYS A 954 -8.54 -38.23 49.30
N ALA A 955 -8.43 -38.65 50.55
CA ALA A 955 -9.55 -39.01 51.42
C ALA A 955 -9.44 -38.28 52.78
N VAL A 956 -10.58 -38.04 53.44
CA VAL A 956 -10.66 -37.44 54.78
C VAL A 956 -10.50 -38.56 55.83
N PRO A 957 -9.90 -38.32 57.01
CA PRO A 957 -9.72 -39.39 58.01
C PRO A 957 -11.07 -40.03 58.41
N GLY A 958 -11.15 -41.35 58.32
CA GLY A 958 -12.38 -42.13 58.51
C GLY A 958 -13.15 -42.48 57.22
N ASP A 959 -12.83 -41.88 56.08
CA ASP A 959 -13.36 -42.32 54.77
C ASP A 959 -12.89 -43.76 54.46
N TRP A 960 -13.75 -44.57 53.86
CA TRP A 960 -13.36 -45.85 53.27
C TRP A 960 -12.78 -45.66 51.86
N VAL A 961 -11.64 -46.28 51.59
CA VAL A 961 -10.96 -46.29 50.29
C VAL A 961 -10.96 -47.71 49.74
N SER A 962 -11.38 -47.87 48.48
CA SER A 962 -11.42 -49.16 47.77
C SER A 962 -10.56 -49.11 46.51
N LEU A 963 -9.79 -50.17 46.28
CA LEU A 963 -8.88 -50.32 45.14
C LEU A 963 -9.57 -51.12 44.02
N LYS A 964 -9.63 -50.57 42.81
CA LYS A 964 -10.05 -51.28 41.60
C LYS A 964 -8.85 -51.45 40.67
N LEU A 965 -8.55 -52.69 40.28
CA LEU A 965 -7.27 -53.06 39.65
C LEU A 965 -7.48 -53.67 38.24
N ASN A 966 -6.43 -53.67 37.43
CA ASN A 966 -6.36 -54.39 36.15
C ASN A 966 -4.92 -54.89 35.92
N CYS A 967 -4.75 -56.14 35.48
CA CYS A 967 -3.44 -56.78 35.32
C CYS A 967 -3.11 -57.07 33.86
N VAL A 968 -1.82 -57.10 33.58
CA VAL A 968 -1.26 -57.65 32.34
C VAL A 968 -1.61 -59.14 32.26
N TYR A 969 -1.98 -59.60 31.07
CA TYR A 969 -2.34 -60.99 30.81
C TYR A 969 -1.27 -61.97 31.34
N GLY A 970 -1.71 -63.02 32.04
CA GLY A 970 -0.83 -63.97 32.72
C GLY A 970 -0.38 -63.58 34.14
N TYR A 971 -0.98 -62.55 34.77
CA TYR A 971 -0.71 -62.17 36.16
C TYR A 971 -2.00 -61.91 36.96
N LYS A 972 -2.00 -62.24 38.26
CA LYS A 972 -3.12 -62.01 39.19
C LYS A 972 -2.66 -61.38 40.51
N VAL A 973 -3.49 -60.51 41.08
CA VAL A 973 -3.26 -59.89 42.41
C VAL A 973 -3.72 -60.85 43.49
N THR A 974 -2.88 -61.07 44.50
CA THR A 974 -3.19 -61.94 45.66
C THR A 974 -3.44 -61.16 46.95
N GLY A 975 -2.98 -59.90 47.02
CA GLY A 975 -3.25 -59.01 48.16
C GLY A 975 -2.77 -57.57 47.92
N ALA A 976 -3.00 -56.72 48.92
CA ALA A 976 -2.40 -55.40 48.99
C ALA A 976 -1.97 -55.11 50.44
N LYS A 977 -0.77 -54.56 50.61
CA LYS A 977 -0.30 -54.00 51.89
C LYS A 977 -0.46 -52.49 51.86
N VAL A 978 -0.99 -51.91 52.93
CA VAL A 978 -1.11 -50.46 53.09
C VAL A 978 -0.30 -50.06 54.32
N THR A 979 0.48 -48.99 54.22
CA THR A 979 1.29 -48.44 55.32
C THR A 979 1.03 -46.94 55.48
N ASP A 980 1.11 -46.41 56.70
CA ASP A 980 1.08 -44.96 56.94
C ASP A 980 2.42 -44.29 56.58
N ALA A 981 2.51 -42.97 56.81
CA ALA A 981 3.71 -42.18 56.54
C ALA A 981 4.87 -42.51 57.50
N GLU A 982 4.54 -43.11 58.64
CA GLU A 982 5.45 -43.55 59.69
C GLU A 982 5.96 -44.99 59.48
N GLY A 983 5.33 -45.75 58.57
CA GLY A 983 5.70 -47.11 58.16
C GLY A 983 4.94 -48.24 58.85
N ASN A 984 3.88 -47.95 59.63
CA ASN A 984 3.04 -48.96 60.28
C ASN A 984 2.05 -49.56 59.28
N GLU A 985 1.81 -50.88 59.34
CA GLU A 985 0.81 -51.54 58.49
C GLU A 985 -0.63 -51.18 58.92
N ILE A 986 -1.46 -50.81 57.94
CA ILE A 986 -2.88 -50.51 58.09
C ILE A 986 -3.68 -51.75 57.68
N PRO A 987 -4.67 -52.22 58.48
CA PRO A 987 -5.51 -53.36 58.11
C PRO A 987 -6.23 -53.16 56.77
N VAL A 988 -6.17 -54.17 55.91
CA VAL A 988 -6.82 -54.21 54.59
C VAL A 988 -7.87 -55.32 54.58
N GLU A 989 -9.11 -54.96 54.28
CA GLU A 989 -10.21 -55.90 54.08
C GLU A 989 -10.35 -56.18 52.58
N GLY A 990 -9.66 -57.23 52.13
CA GLY A 990 -9.58 -57.64 50.71
C GLY A 990 -8.78 -56.65 49.86
N LEU A 991 -9.46 -55.60 49.38
CA LEU A 991 -8.89 -54.50 48.60
C LEU A 991 -9.41 -53.13 49.07
N SER A 992 -9.87 -53.02 50.32
CA SER A 992 -10.35 -51.76 50.92
C SER A 992 -9.75 -51.53 52.31
N PHE A 993 -9.64 -50.25 52.72
CA PHE A 993 -9.13 -49.85 54.04
C PHE A 993 -9.76 -48.50 54.47
N GLN A 994 -9.65 -48.14 55.75
CA GLN A 994 -10.07 -46.83 56.27
C GLN A 994 -8.89 -45.83 56.29
N MET A 995 -9.15 -44.59 55.88
CA MET A 995 -8.13 -43.55 55.81
C MET A 995 -7.71 -43.03 57.20
N PRO A 996 -6.41 -43.03 57.55
CA PRO A 996 -5.91 -42.42 58.79
C PRO A 996 -5.73 -40.90 58.68
N ALA A 997 -5.23 -40.26 59.75
CA ALA A 997 -4.84 -38.85 59.78
C ALA A 997 -3.43 -38.59 59.21
N SER A 998 -2.94 -39.44 58.31
CA SER A 998 -1.63 -39.37 57.65
C SER A 998 -1.75 -39.84 56.19
N ALA A 999 -0.73 -39.58 55.36
CA ALA A 999 -0.70 -40.13 54.00
C ALA A 999 -0.37 -41.64 54.04
N VAL A 1000 -0.83 -42.40 53.04
CA VAL A 1000 -0.65 -43.86 53.01
C VAL A 1000 -0.03 -44.35 51.71
N ASN A 1001 0.84 -45.36 51.82
CA ASN A 1001 1.46 -46.05 50.69
C ASN A 1001 0.84 -47.44 50.52
N VAL A 1002 0.39 -47.74 49.30
CA VAL A 1002 -0.24 -49.03 48.92
C VAL A 1002 0.74 -49.83 48.06
N VAL A 1003 1.00 -51.09 48.41
CA VAL A 1003 1.83 -52.03 47.65
C VAL A 1003 0.98 -53.22 47.23
N LEU A 1004 0.96 -53.53 45.92
CA LEU A 1004 0.20 -54.67 45.37
C LEU A 1004 1.06 -55.94 45.35
N GLU A 1005 0.53 -57.03 45.90
CA GLU A 1005 1.13 -58.37 45.87
C GLU A 1005 0.57 -59.14 44.66
N VAL A 1006 1.45 -59.62 43.77
CA VAL A 1006 1.11 -60.09 42.42
C VAL A 1006 1.90 -61.35 42.07
N GLU A 1007 1.21 -62.34 41.51
CA GLU A 1007 1.76 -63.62 41.08
C GLU A 1007 1.55 -63.85 39.56
N ARG A 1008 2.43 -64.67 38.95
CA ARG A 1008 2.30 -65.09 37.54
C ARG A 1008 1.45 -66.35 37.46
N ILE A 1009 0.52 -66.38 36.51
CA ILE A 1009 -0.36 -67.53 36.26
C ILE A 1009 0.43 -68.62 35.54
N VAL A 1010 0.35 -69.85 36.04
CA VAL A 1010 0.90 -71.07 35.44
C VAL A 1010 -0.24 -71.82 34.75
N TYR A 1011 0.01 -72.29 33.54
CA TYR A 1011 -0.92 -73.04 32.71
C TYR A 1011 -0.37 -74.44 32.49
N ARG A 1012 -1.21 -75.46 32.69
CA ARG A 1012 -0.80 -76.86 32.54
C ARG A 1012 -1.41 -77.46 31.28
N VAL A 1013 -0.57 -77.75 30.29
CA VAL A 1013 -0.97 -78.35 29.01
C VAL A 1013 -0.80 -79.86 29.09
N THR A 1014 -1.87 -80.61 28.82
CA THR A 1014 -1.94 -82.07 28.93
C THR A 1014 -2.36 -82.70 27.61
N PHE A 1015 -1.63 -83.71 27.16
CA PHE A 1015 -1.91 -84.48 25.94
C PHE A 1015 -2.45 -85.87 26.28
N LEU A 1016 -3.58 -86.27 25.68
CA LEU A 1016 -4.25 -87.55 25.95
C LEU A 1016 -4.26 -88.49 24.73
N VAL A 1017 -4.12 -89.80 24.98
CA VAL A 1017 -4.17 -90.85 23.95
C VAL A 1017 -5.20 -91.90 24.34
N ASN A 1018 -6.33 -91.95 23.60
CA ASN A 1018 -7.52 -92.73 23.95
C ASN A 1018 -8.10 -92.43 25.36
N GLY A 1019 -7.96 -91.19 25.85
CA GLY A 1019 -8.46 -90.74 27.16
C GLY A 1019 -7.49 -90.90 28.36
N GLU A 1020 -6.30 -91.49 28.17
CA GLU A 1020 -5.26 -91.55 29.20
C GLU A 1020 -4.14 -90.51 28.93
N VAL A 1021 -3.50 -90.00 29.99
CA VAL A 1021 -2.45 -88.97 29.89
C VAL A 1021 -1.19 -89.55 29.22
N TRP A 1022 -0.87 -89.05 28.03
CA TRP A 1022 0.35 -89.35 27.29
C TRP A 1022 1.53 -88.53 27.79
N SER A 1023 1.30 -87.23 28.02
CA SER A 1023 2.27 -86.30 28.61
C SER A 1023 1.57 -85.06 29.15
N TYR A 1024 2.26 -84.30 30.00
CA TYR A 1024 1.87 -82.92 30.33
C TYR A 1024 3.12 -82.08 30.58
N ALA A 1025 2.99 -80.77 30.45
CA ALA A 1025 4.00 -79.81 30.85
C ALA A 1025 3.34 -78.51 31.37
N GLU A 1026 4.06 -77.81 32.23
CA GLU A 1026 3.67 -76.50 32.74
C GLU A 1026 4.34 -75.41 31.91
N TYR A 1027 3.57 -74.39 31.60
CA TYR A 1027 3.90 -73.27 30.73
C TYR A 1027 3.35 -71.98 31.35
N PHE A 1028 3.77 -70.83 30.84
CA PHE A 1028 3.17 -69.55 31.14
C PHE A 1028 2.43 -68.98 29.92
N ALA A 1029 1.54 -68.01 30.15
CA ALA A 1029 0.88 -67.27 29.08
C ALA A 1029 1.88 -66.72 28.05
N GLY A 1030 1.67 -67.08 26.77
CA GLY A 1030 2.52 -66.69 25.65
C GLY A 1030 3.71 -67.60 25.32
N ASP A 1031 3.99 -68.63 26.12
CA ASP A 1031 5.05 -69.61 25.82
C ASP A 1031 4.60 -70.54 24.65
N GLU A 1032 5.56 -70.99 23.82
CA GLU A 1032 5.30 -71.89 22.69
C GLU A 1032 5.02 -73.33 23.16
N ILE A 1033 3.91 -73.94 22.71
CA ILE A 1033 3.52 -75.28 23.14
C ILE A 1033 4.34 -76.32 22.37
N VAL A 1034 5.27 -76.99 23.07
CA VAL A 1034 6.05 -78.08 22.51
C VAL A 1034 5.19 -79.35 22.45
N LEU A 1035 4.93 -79.83 21.24
CA LEU A 1035 4.21 -81.08 21.00
C LEU A 1035 5.06 -82.30 21.41
N PRO A 1036 4.48 -83.30 22.10
CA PRO A 1036 5.17 -84.55 22.44
C PRO A 1036 5.32 -85.46 21.22
N GLU A 1037 6.20 -86.48 21.32
CA GLU A 1037 6.42 -87.46 20.26
C GLU A 1037 5.12 -88.18 19.84
N ASN A 1038 5.00 -88.42 18.53
CA ASN A 1038 3.80 -89.00 17.91
C ASN A 1038 3.53 -90.42 18.46
N PRO A 1039 2.35 -90.69 19.05
CA PRO A 1039 2.06 -91.95 19.74
C PRO A 1039 1.96 -93.14 18.77
N PRO A 1040 2.78 -94.20 18.93
CA PRO A 1040 2.78 -95.36 18.02
C PRO A 1040 1.66 -96.36 18.39
N LYS A 1041 0.56 -96.36 17.62
CA LYS A 1041 -0.51 -97.36 17.73
C LYS A 1041 -0.21 -98.57 16.84
N ARG A 1042 -0.20 -99.79 17.39
CA ARG A 1042 0.03 -101.04 16.64
C ARG A 1042 -1.26 -101.53 15.95
N THR A 1043 -1.09 -102.33 14.90
CA THR A 1043 -2.16 -102.99 14.13
C THR A 1043 -3.02 -103.88 15.01
N GLU A 1044 -4.34 -103.73 14.92
CA GLU A 1044 -5.32 -104.56 15.65
C GLU A 1044 -6.37 -105.11 14.67
N GLY A 1045 -6.41 -106.44 14.53
CA GLY A 1045 -7.26 -107.11 13.53
C GLY A 1045 -6.89 -106.77 12.08
N ASN A 1046 -7.89 -106.73 11.20
CA ASN A 1046 -7.71 -106.45 9.77
C ASN A 1046 -7.53 -104.96 9.44
N PHE A 1047 -7.16 -104.14 10.43
CA PHE A 1047 -7.05 -102.68 10.30
C PHE A 1047 -5.69 -102.16 10.75
N THR A 1048 -5.13 -101.25 9.95
CA THR A 1048 -3.95 -100.46 10.33
C THR A 1048 -4.40 -99.06 10.74
N TYR A 1049 -3.83 -98.56 11.84
CA TYR A 1049 -4.10 -97.22 12.36
C TYR A 1049 -2.89 -96.31 12.18
N THR A 1050 -3.10 -95.11 11.66
CA THR A 1050 -2.05 -94.10 11.46
C THR A 1050 -2.39 -92.84 12.25
N PHE A 1051 -1.45 -92.36 13.07
CA PHE A 1051 -1.61 -91.08 13.78
C PHE A 1051 -1.75 -89.93 12.78
N THR A 1052 -2.81 -89.13 12.91
CA THR A 1052 -3.09 -88.00 12.00
C THR A 1052 -2.79 -86.64 12.61
N GLY A 1053 -2.60 -86.57 13.93
CA GLY A 1053 -2.30 -85.34 14.66
C GLY A 1053 -2.88 -85.35 16.07
N TRP A 1054 -2.44 -84.38 16.87
CA TRP A 1054 -3.20 -83.91 18.02
C TRP A 1054 -4.42 -83.10 17.52
N GLY A 1055 -5.31 -82.67 18.42
CA GLY A 1055 -6.39 -81.73 18.09
C GLY A 1055 -5.87 -80.34 17.67
N ASP A 1056 -6.76 -79.34 17.65
CA ASP A 1056 -6.40 -77.94 17.33
C ASP A 1056 -5.59 -77.29 18.47
N VAL A 1057 -4.31 -77.68 18.60
CA VAL A 1057 -3.36 -77.12 19.56
C VAL A 1057 -2.91 -75.73 19.06
N PRO A 1058 -3.09 -74.65 19.85
CA PRO A 1058 -2.57 -73.34 19.49
C PRO A 1058 -1.04 -73.34 19.59
N ALA A 1059 -0.37 -72.53 18.77
CA ALA A 1059 1.11 -72.46 18.78
C ALA A 1059 1.69 -71.91 20.10
N ILE A 1060 0.92 -71.10 20.82
CA ILE A 1060 1.29 -70.53 22.12
C ILE A 1060 0.18 -70.75 23.14
N VAL A 1061 0.52 -70.74 24.43
CA VAL A 1061 -0.45 -70.81 25.52
C VAL A 1061 -1.29 -69.54 25.57
N MET A 1062 -2.59 -69.71 25.31
CA MET A 1062 -3.61 -68.67 25.30
C MET A 1062 -4.98 -69.25 25.68
N GLY A 1063 -5.66 -68.63 26.63
CA GLY A 1063 -6.94 -69.07 27.21
C GLY A 1063 -7.25 -68.38 28.55
N GLU A 1064 -8.46 -68.58 29.07
CA GLU A 1064 -8.83 -68.19 30.44
C GLU A 1064 -8.64 -69.35 31.43
N ASP A 1065 -8.68 -70.60 30.95
CA ASP A 1065 -8.52 -71.81 31.76
C ASP A 1065 -7.05 -72.10 32.11
N GLU A 1066 -6.76 -72.39 33.38
CA GLU A 1066 -5.40 -72.72 33.88
C GLU A 1066 -4.96 -74.18 33.54
N GLU A 1067 -5.88 -75.03 33.05
CA GLU A 1067 -5.57 -76.35 32.46
C GLU A 1067 -6.08 -76.45 31.01
N LEU A 1068 -5.21 -76.89 30.09
CA LEU A 1068 -5.51 -77.10 28.67
C LEU A 1068 -5.29 -78.57 28.30
N VAL A 1069 -6.23 -79.18 27.57
CA VAL A 1069 -6.23 -80.64 27.30
C VAL A 1069 -6.45 -80.92 25.81
N PHE A 1070 -5.57 -81.73 25.21
CA PHE A 1070 -5.58 -82.04 23.78
C PHE A 1070 -5.47 -83.54 23.50
N GLU A 1071 -6.39 -84.11 22.69
CA GLU A 1071 -6.42 -85.55 22.40
C GLU A 1071 -5.75 -85.93 21.05
N ALA A 1072 -5.24 -87.16 20.97
CA ALA A 1072 -4.66 -87.74 19.74
C ALA A 1072 -5.72 -88.33 18.79
N SER A 1073 -5.62 -87.98 17.50
CA SER A 1073 -6.44 -88.51 16.42
C SER A 1073 -5.70 -89.55 15.55
N PHE A 1074 -6.44 -90.54 15.06
CA PHE A 1074 -5.92 -91.62 14.20
C PHE A 1074 -6.88 -91.92 13.05
N SER A 1075 -6.35 -92.24 11.86
CA SER A 1075 -7.12 -92.78 10.73
C SER A 1075 -6.97 -94.30 10.62
N GLN A 1076 -7.96 -94.96 10.01
CA GLN A 1076 -8.11 -96.43 9.96
C GLN A 1076 -8.25 -96.92 8.52
N ALA A 1077 -7.51 -97.95 8.13
CA ALA A 1077 -7.56 -98.56 6.79
C ALA A 1077 -7.68 -100.09 6.86
N MET A 1078 -8.48 -100.70 5.96
CA MET A 1078 -8.85 -102.12 5.96
C MET A 1078 -8.17 -102.92 4.84
N ILE A 1079 -7.92 -104.21 5.06
CA ILE A 1079 -7.39 -105.16 4.07
C ILE A 1079 -8.54 -106.04 3.52
N ILE A 1080 -8.63 -106.21 2.20
CA ILE A 1080 -9.76 -106.85 1.49
C ILE A 1080 -9.27 -107.70 0.31
N ASP A 1081 -9.90 -108.86 0.09
CA ASP A 1081 -9.90 -109.71 -1.13
C ASP A 1081 -11.33 -110.25 -1.38
N ASP A 1082 -11.61 -110.85 -2.55
CA ASP A 1082 -12.95 -110.86 -3.21
C ASP A 1082 -13.56 -112.26 -3.52
N TYR A 1083 -14.81 -112.27 -4.04
CA TYR A 1083 -15.63 -113.32 -4.69
C TYR A 1083 -16.71 -114.14 -3.92
N ASP A 1084 -17.96 -113.63 -4.02
CA ASP A 1084 -19.17 -114.27 -4.65
C ASP A 1084 -19.79 -115.61 -4.14
N THR A 1085 -21.06 -115.58 -3.68
CA THR A 1085 -22.25 -116.20 -4.37
C THR A 1085 -23.56 -116.26 -3.54
N GLY A 1086 -24.69 -115.83 -4.16
CA GLY A 1086 -25.95 -116.61 -4.20
C GLY A 1086 -27.06 -116.52 -3.13
N HIS A 1087 -28.08 -115.66 -3.37
CA HIS A 1087 -29.55 -115.96 -3.34
C HIS A 1087 -30.27 -116.41 -2.02
N ASN A 1088 -31.58 -116.15 -1.76
CA ASN A 1088 -32.57 -115.14 -2.21
C ASN A 1088 -33.87 -115.23 -1.32
N ASN A 1089 -34.81 -114.27 -1.45
CA ASN A 1089 -36.27 -114.35 -1.09
C ASN A 1089 -36.74 -114.42 0.40
N ASP A 1090 -37.93 -113.92 0.84
CA ASP A 1090 -38.89 -112.89 0.33
C ASP A 1090 -40.06 -112.54 1.35
N VAL A 1091 -40.81 -111.44 1.09
CA VAL A 1091 -42.22 -111.03 1.46
C VAL A 1091 -42.72 -110.56 2.88
N VAL A 1092 -43.64 -109.54 2.83
CA VAL A 1092 -44.71 -109.04 3.77
C VAL A 1092 -44.29 -108.00 4.87
N PHE A 1093 -44.69 -106.70 4.91
CA PHE A 1093 -45.99 -105.92 4.86
C PHE A 1093 -46.84 -105.97 6.16
N THR A 1094 -47.77 -105.06 6.58
CA THR A 1094 -48.45 -103.80 6.11
C THR A 1094 -49.03 -103.07 7.37
N ILE A 1095 -49.48 -101.80 7.48
CA ILE A 1095 -49.53 -100.56 6.66
C ILE A 1095 -48.81 -99.43 7.50
N ILE A 1096 -49.17 -98.14 7.77
CA ILE A 1096 -50.18 -97.07 7.48
C ILE A 1096 -49.31 -95.75 7.49
N LEU A 1097 -49.33 -94.72 6.61
CA LEU A 1097 -50.32 -93.67 6.21
C LEU A 1097 -50.80 -92.73 7.37
N PRO A 1098 -51.27 -91.47 7.15
CA PRO A 1098 -51.65 -90.78 5.88
C PRO A 1098 -50.95 -89.39 5.61
N ILE A 1099 -50.55 -89.03 4.36
CA ILE A 1099 -51.26 -88.21 3.31
C ILE A 1099 -51.32 -86.69 3.62
N ALA A 1100 -51.11 -85.70 2.71
CA ALA A 1100 -50.89 -85.57 1.25
C ALA A 1100 -49.80 -84.48 0.97
N GLY A 1101 -49.27 -84.21 -0.24
CA GLY A 1101 -49.45 -84.67 -1.63
C GLY A 1101 -49.08 -83.51 -2.62
N ALA A 1102 -48.78 -83.70 -3.91
CA ALA A 1102 -48.74 -84.91 -4.72
C ALA A 1102 -47.87 -84.73 -6.02
N VAL A 1103 -47.17 -85.81 -6.42
CA VAL A 1103 -47.25 -86.45 -7.77
C VAL A 1103 -46.76 -85.72 -9.05
N LEU A 1104 -45.72 -86.31 -9.67
CA LEU A 1104 -45.63 -86.84 -11.07
C LEU A 1104 -46.08 -85.92 -12.25
N VAL A 1105 -45.37 -85.82 -13.38
CA VAL A 1105 -45.36 -86.82 -14.48
C VAL A 1105 -44.23 -86.58 -15.51
N LEU A 1106 -43.72 -87.69 -16.04
CA LEU A 1106 -42.94 -87.93 -17.28
C LEU A 1106 -42.30 -86.78 -18.07
N VAL A 1107 -41.03 -87.03 -18.42
CA VAL A 1107 -40.31 -86.45 -19.55
C VAL A 1107 -41.03 -86.74 -20.88
N ILE A 1108 -41.12 -85.72 -21.75
CA ILE A 1108 -41.62 -85.73 -23.14
C ILE A 1108 -43.13 -85.97 -23.30
N ALA A 1109 -43.89 -84.87 -23.23
CA ALA A 1109 -44.90 -84.56 -24.23
C ALA A 1109 -44.32 -83.52 -25.20
N PHE A 1110 -43.65 -84.08 -26.20
CA PHE A 1110 -43.25 -83.51 -27.48
C PHE A 1110 -44.35 -82.64 -28.13
N LEU A 1111 -43.96 -81.47 -28.65
CA LEU A 1111 -44.75 -80.55 -29.49
C LEU A 1111 -45.96 -79.86 -28.80
N ILE A 1112 -46.16 -78.53 -28.94
CA ILE A 1112 -46.93 -77.90 -30.04
C ILE A 1112 -48.20 -78.73 -30.36
N VAL A 1113 -49.43 -78.30 -30.03
CA VAL A 1113 -50.12 -77.13 -30.61
C VAL A 1113 -51.13 -76.50 -29.63
N ASN A 1114 -50.90 -75.24 -29.25
CA ASN A 1114 -51.80 -74.09 -29.53
C ASN A 1114 -51.02 -72.79 -29.16
N ARG A 1115 -50.60 -71.89 -30.06
CA ARG A 1115 -51.18 -71.42 -31.35
C ARG A 1115 -52.54 -70.76 -31.06
N VAL A 1116 -52.64 -69.43 -31.00
CA VAL A 1116 -53.03 -68.50 -32.11
C VAL A 1116 -53.21 -67.11 -31.43
N VAL A 1117 -52.81 -65.92 -31.93
CA VAL A 1117 -52.08 -65.53 -33.15
C VAL A 1117 -51.32 -64.19 -33.00
N ARG A 1118 -50.11 -64.12 -33.59
CA ARG A 1118 -49.42 -63.02 -34.33
C ARG A 1118 -49.99 -61.59 -34.25
N LYS A 1119 -49.17 -60.53 -34.17
CA LYS A 1119 -48.13 -60.12 -35.16
C LYS A 1119 -46.89 -59.50 -34.48
N LYS A 1120 -45.65 -59.92 -34.78
CA LYS A 1120 -44.80 -59.71 -35.99
C LYS A 1120 -43.96 -58.40 -35.98
N GLY A 1121 -42.79 -58.47 -35.33
CA GLY A 1121 -41.48 -58.16 -35.95
C GLY A 1121 -41.10 -56.72 -36.31
N GLY A 1122 -40.29 -56.10 -35.45
CA GLY A 1122 -39.44 -54.93 -35.74
C GLY A 1122 -38.16 -55.00 -34.88
N TRP A 1123 -37.06 -54.37 -35.31
CA TRP A 1123 -35.75 -54.46 -34.63
C TRP A 1123 -35.41 -53.23 -33.78
N ARG A 1124 -34.69 -53.46 -32.68
CA ARG A 1124 -33.78 -52.52 -31.97
C ARG A 1124 -34.24 -51.05 -31.82
N VAL A 1125 -34.82 -50.75 -30.66
CA VAL A 1125 -34.99 -49.39 -30.12
C VAL A 1125 -34.07 -49.29 -28.89
N VAL A 1126 -32.92 -48.59 -29.00
CA VAL A 1126 -32.69 -47.22 -28.50
C VAL A 1126 -32.73 -47.18 -26.97
N LYS A 1127 -31.56 -47.12 -26.31
CA LYS A 1127 -30.90 -45.87 -25.88
C LYS A 1127 -31.86 -44.92 -25.13
N ILE A 1128 -31.76 -44.92 -23.80
CA ILE A 1128 -31.37 -43.67 -23.13
C ILE A 1128 -30.02 -43.95 -22.49
N LYS A 1129 -29.00 -43.15 -22.83
CA LYS A 1129 -27.60 -43.39 -22.44
C LYS A 1129 -26.85 -42.07 -22.27
N ILE A 1130 -27.01 -41.47 -21.10
CA ILE A 1130 -26.10 -40.49 -20.51
C ILE A 1130 -25.82 -41.06 -19.10
N VAL A 1131 -24.69 -41.72 -18.79
CA VAL A 1131 -23.29 -41.25 -18.73
C VAL A 1131 -23.12 -40.24 -17.58
N ARG A 1132 -22.34 -40.49 -16.52
CA ARG A 1132 -21.55 -41.68 -16.10
C ARG A 1132 -21.28 -41.61 -14.59
N LYS A 1133 -20.54 -42.60 -14.04
CA LYS A 1133 -19.81 -42.53 -12.75
C LYS A 1133 -19.06 -41.17 -12.62
N PHE A 1134 -18.89 -40.59 -11.44
CA PHE A 1134 -18.17 -41.19 -10.29
C PHE A 1134 -18.55 -40.60 -8.92
N ARG A 1135 -18.18 -41.33 -7.85
CA ARG A 1135 -17.83 -40.74 -6.55
C ARG A 1135 -16.43 -40.11 -6.68
N LYS A 1136 -16.35 -38.80 -6.80
CA LYS A 1136 -15.28 -37.94 -6.27
C LYS A 1136 -15.68 -36.48 -6.43
#